data_AF-A0A368ZBY0-F1
#
_entry.id   AF-A0A368ZBY0-F1
#
_cell.length_a   1.000
_cell.length_b   1.000
_cell.length_c   1.000
_cell.angle_alpha   90.00
_cell.angle_beta   90.00
_cell.angle_gamma   90.00
#
_symmetry.space_group_name_H-M   'P 1'
#
loop_
_entity.id
_entity.type
_entity.pdbx_description
1 polymer ?
#
loop_
_entity_poly.entity_id
_entity_poly.type
_entity_poly.pdbx_seq_one_letter_code
_entity_poly.pdbx_strand_id
1 'polypeptide(L)'
;MPKYKGWAGKILRVNLTNGSVTAEDTADYIDYIGGMGFGYKILWDEVPAGTDAFDEANKIVIGAGPITGTGVPCTARTNITSLLPMNPYNLVGDGHMGGHFSPEMKYAGWDAIIIEGKSNKPVWLRIEDDKVTIEDASRMWGQGIFDTTAQVASIMGKEAQIAAIGQAGENLVRLSNIMTNGNHSAGGHGAVFGSKKLKAIGIIGTGSVKYAADTREWIKLNDHVLSIIGANNQHVVPSTPQPWAEYHDPNSRWTAQKGLYWGAADKEVETGICEPKNINKIGFRTMKAIKDLGEMGEEHTVRMGGCQSCPVRCHSHLEVPELEKYGKSRYVANTCMGYSSHWYILKNADLTEKATFITKTLGAQLADDYGLWFNYGQLGRDLWYAYNKGILKDVLPADEYNSIPWDKYEAGDPDFLVDFYRRLAYAEGELSHISDGSARVAKRWGFEDDYWDDVSMKQWSPVMGYPLHHANESNGQVGSLINLVFNRDPMCHSHQNFIHSGLPIKLNKEIAAEVWGSEAALDIPANYTPMNEYKAKFAKWSLVKNALHDSMTVCNWMFPMVTSPLKERNYRGDTTIEAQYFSLTTGMDVSEEELDEMGERIITLHRALTVKQMGTTDMRNEHDQICNWVFDMDPDKKAFDAGTIKMDRDDMEKAKTMFYKEMGWDGKTGAPTYETLERLGMKEVADELDSMGLIPG
;
A
#
# COMPACT_ATOMS: atom_id res chain seq x y z
N MET A 1 -4.45 13.09 -33.26
CA MET A 1 -4.65 11.97 -32.31
C MET A 1 -3.56 12.08 -31.26
N PRO A 2 -3.81 11.75 -29.98
CA PRO A 2 -2.76 11.79 -28.97
C PRO A 2 -1.58 10.92 -29.43
N LYS A 3 -0.37 11.46 -29.27
CA LYS A 3 0.92 10.86 -29.68
C LYS A 3 1.18 9.54 -28.96
N TYR A 4 0.62 9.40 -27.76
CA TYR A 4 0.70 8.24 -26.87
C TYR A 4 -0.72 7.84 -26.46
N LYS A 5 -1.16 6.61 -26.77
CA LYS A 5 -2.49 6.11 -26.34
C LYS A 5 -2.37 5.54 -24.93
N GLY A 6 -3.44 5.62 -24.14
CA GLY A 6 -3.41 5.32 -22.70
C GLY A 6 -2.86 6.46 -21.86
N TRP A 7 -1.67 6.97 -22.20
CA TRP A 7 -1.13 8.19 -21.61
C TRP A 7 -1.92 9.43 -22.04
N ALA A 8 -2.04 10.40 -21.13
CA ALA A 8 -2.55 11.72 -21.45
C ALA A 8 -1.54 12.51 -22.29
N GLY A 9 -0.24 12.21 -22.12
CA GLY A 9 0.88 12.78 -22.87
C GLY A 9 1.48 14.03 -22.24
N LYS A 10 1.09 14.37 -21.01
CA LYS A 10 1.63 15.51 -20.26
C LYS A 10 1.87 15.18 -18.80
N ILE A 11 2.95 15.72 -18.25
CA ILE A 11 3.26 15.75 -16.82
C ILE A 11 3.16 17.20 -16.34
N LEU A 12 2.44 17.43 -15.24
CA LEU A 12 2.31 18.74 -14.62
C LEU A 12 3.47 18.95 -13.64
N ARG A 13 4.27 20.00 -13.84
CA ARG A 13 5.30 20.41 -12.87
C ARG A 13 4.88 21.70 -12.17
N VAL A 14 4.95 21.68 -10.84
CA VAL A 14 4.61 22.81 -9.98
C VAL A 14 5.78 23.09 -9.05
N ASN A 15 6.38 24.27 -9.20
CA ASN A 15 7.41 24.76 -8.30
C ASN A 15 6.79 25.74 -7.31
N LEU A 16 6.74 25.34 -6.04
CA LEU A 16 6.07 26.12 -5.00
C LEU A 16 6.91 27.31 -4.49
N THR A 17 8.22 27.32 -4.77
CA THR A 17 9.13 28.40 -4.37
C THR A 17 8.96 29.63 -5.24
N ASN A 18 8.95 29.45 -6.57
CA ASN A 18 8.83 30.54 -7.53
C ASN A 18 7.40 30.69 -8.09
N GLY A 19 6.50 29.74 -7.79
CA GLY A 19 5.11 29.73 -8.23
C GLY A 19 4.90 29.32 -9.69
N SER A 20 5.91 28.74 -10.36
CA SER A 20 5.81 28.33 -11.75
C SER A 20 4.99 27.06 -11.92
N VAL A 21 4.18 27.04 -12.96
CA VAL A 21 3.38 25.88 -13.37
C VAL A 21 3.66 25.59 -14.85
N THR A 22 4.21 24.42 -15.14
CA THR A 22 4.62 24.03 -16.49
C THR A 22 4.13 22.64 -16.84
N ALA A 23 4.05 22.37 -18.14
CA ALA A 23 3.72 21.05 -18.67
C ALA A 23 4.95 20.48 -19.40
N GLU A 24 5.25 19.22 -19.15
CA GLU A 24 6.32 18.45 -19.81
C GLU A 24 5.71 17.30 -20.61
N ASP A 25 6.36 16.90 -21.70
CA ASP A 25 5.90 15.75 -22.51
C ASP A 25 6.20 14.46 -21.74
N THR A 26 5.21 13.56 -21.64
CA THR A 26 5.38 12.25 -20.97
C THR A 26 6.39 11.35 -21.70
N ALA A 27 6.71 11.64 -22.97
CA ALA A 27 7.59 10.85 -23.84
C ALA A 27 8.86 10.33 -23.17
N ASP A 28 9.52 11.15 -22.35
CA ASP A 28 10.83 10.84 -21.78
C ASP A 28 10.77 9.76 -20.68
N TYR A 29 9.56 9.41 -20.23
CA TYR A 29 9.36 8.48 -19.10
C TYR A 29 8.59 7.21 -19.49
N ILE A 30 8.06 7.08 -20.71
CA ILE A 30 7.14 6.00 -21.11
C ILE A 30 7.72 4.58 -20.93
N ASP A 31 9.04 4.43 -21.01
CA ASP A 31 9.74 3.16 -20.78
C ASP A 31 9.64 2.66 -19.33
N TYR A 32 9.21 3.54 -18.42
CA TYR A 32 8.92 3.26 -17.03
C TYR A 32 7.41 3.18 -16.74
N ILE A 33 6.58 3.02 -17.79
CA ILE A 33 5.13 2.79 -17.75
C ILE A 33 4.31 3.96 -17.21
N GLY A 34 4.51 4.38 -15.96
CA GLY A 34 3.66 5.34 -15.26
C GLY A 34 3.83 5.21 -13.75
N GLY A 35 2.94 5.82 -12.98
CA GLY A 35 2.81 5.57 -11.53
C GLY A 35 4.15 5.55 -10.78
N MET A 36 4.46 4.42 -10.14
CA MET A 36 5.73 4.16 -9.44
C MET A 36 6.97 4.34 -10.32
N GLY A 37 6.98 3.79 -11.53
CA GLY A 37 8.12 3.90 -12.45
C GLY A 37 8.48 5.34 -12.83
N PHE A 38 7.47 6.19 -13.10
CA PHE A 38 7.70 7.62 -13.32
C PHE A 38 8.30 8.28 -12.07
N GLY A 39 7.73 7.97 -10.90
CA GLY A 39 8.24 8.46 -9.63
C GLY A 39 9.72 8.13 -9.40
N TYR A 40 10.12 6.88 -9.60
CA TYR A 40 11.52 6.47 -9.43
C TYR A 40 12.45 7.10 -10.46
N LYS A 41 12.06 7.18 -11.73
CA LYS A 41 12.91 7.81 -12.74
C LYS A 41 13.13 9.30 -12.48
N ILE A 42 12.06 10.04 -12.11
CA ILE A 42 12.15 11.46 -11.75
C ILE A 42 13.04 11.67 -10.51
N LEU A 43 12.90 10.81 -9.49
CA LEU A 43 13.75 10.90 -8.30
C LEU A 43 15.23 10.57 -8.63
N TRP A 44 15.48 9.58 -9.49
CA TRP A 44 16.83 9.25 -9.94
C TRP A 44 17.51 10.42 -10.63
N ASP A 45 16.81 11.00 -11.60
CA ASP A 45 17.34 12.05 -12.48
C ASP A 45 17.53 13.38 -11.76
N GLU A 46 16.64 13.69 -10.80
CA GLU A 46 16.48 15.06 -10.35
C GLU A 46 16.54 15.28 -8.83
N VAL A 47 16.66 14.23 -8.02
CA VAL A 47 16.84 14.36 -6.56
C VAL A 47 18.27 13.92 -6.20
N PRO A 48 19.13 14.85 -5.76
CA PRO A 48 20.51 14.52 -5.40
C PRO A 48 20.62 13.50 -4.25
N ALA A 49 21.65 12.66 -4.29
CA ALA A 49 21.98 11.78 -3.17
C ALA A 49 22.26 12.62 -1.90
N GLY A 50 21.82 12.12 -0.74
CA GLY A 50 21.95 12.81 0.55
C GLY A 50 20.88 13.87 0.83
N THR A 51 19.89 14.06 -0.05
CA THR A 51 18.72 14.92 0.19
C THR A 51 17.89 14.38 1.36
N ASP A 52 17.51 15.23 2.32
CA ASP A 52 16.56 14.85 3.38
C ASP A 52 15.11 14.90 2.88
N ALA A 53 14.21 14.09 3.45
CA ALA A 53 12.82 14.04 3.02
C ALA A 53 12.08 15.39 3.14
N PHE A 54 12.53 16.27 4.04
CA PHE A 54 11.95 17.60 4.19
C PHE A 54 12.70 18.69 3.44
N ASP A 55 13.74 18.39 2.67
CA ASP A 55 14.47 19.40 1.91
C ASP A 55 13.65 19.96 0.75
N GLU A 56 14.01 21.17 0.32
CA GLU A 56 13.40 21.82 -0.85
C GLU A 56 13.66 21.03 -2.14
N ALA A 57 14.85 20.42 -2.23
CA ALA A 57 15.28 19.59 -3.37
C ALA A 57 14.52 18.26 -3.48
N ASN A 58 13.90 17.77 -2.39
CA ASN A 58 13.06 16.58 -2.46
C ASN A 58 11.84 16.85 -3.35
N LYS A 59 11.40 15.84 -4.09
CA LYS A 59 10.23 15.89 -4.97
C LYS A 59 9.18 14.92 -4.49
N ILE A 60 7.92 15.31 -4.68
CA ILE A 60 6.80 14.38 -4.57
C ILE A 60 6.12 14.25 -5.93
N VAL A 61 6.06 13.01 -6.40
CA VAL A 61 5.50 12.65 -7.70
C VAL A 61 4.21 11.87 -7.46
N ILE A 62 3.11 12.38 -7.98
CA ILE A 62 1.80 11.72 -7.94
C ILE A 62 1.53 11.22 -9.35
N GLY A 63 1.57 9.91 -9.55
CA GLY A 63 1.55 9.27 -10.86
C GLY A 63 0.34 8.39 -11.11
N ALA A 64 -0.07 8.33 -12.38
CA ALA A 64 -1.02 7.37 -12.93
C ALA A 64 -0.36 6.55 -14.03
N GLY A 65 -0.82 5.31 -14.20
CA GLY A 65 -0.45 4.44 -15.30
C GLY A 65 -1.30 4.67 -16.56
N PRO A 66 -0.91 4.04 -17.68
CA PRO A 66 -1.59 4.21 -18.97
C PRO A 66 -3.02 3.66 -18.97
N ILE A 67 -3.32 2.64 -18.17
CA ILE A 67 -4.63 1.98 -18.15
C ILE A 67 -5.62 2.61 -17.15
N THR A 68 -5.19 3.57 -16.34
CA THR A 68 -6.06 4.24 -15.39
C THR A 68 -7.04 5.17 -16.08
N GLY A 69 -8.30 5.15 -15.63
CA GLY A 69 -9.40 5.95 -16.21
C GLY A 69 -9.99 5.39 -17.50
N THR A 70 -9.54 4.23 -17.99
CA THR A 70 -9.99 3.61 -19.25
C THR A 70 -11.24 2.73 -19.10
N GLY A 71 -11.66 2.42 -17.87
CA GLY A 71 -12.79 1.52 -17.58
C GLY A 71 -12.41 0.03 -17.43
N VAL A 72 -11.11 -0.30 -17.40
CA VAL A 72 -10.66 -1.64 -16.97
C VAL A 72 -11.09 -1.87 -15.52
N PRO A 73 -11.56 -3.08 -15.16
CA PRO A 73 -11.87 -3.41 -13.77
C PRO A 73 -10.67 -3.21 -12.85
N CYS A 74 -10.88 -2.48 -11.74
CA CYS A 74 -9.88 -2.28 -10.67
C CYS A 74 -8.65 -1.41 -11.05
N THR A 75 -8.77 -0.46 -11.99
CA THR A 75 -7.66 0.40 -12.47
C THR A 75 -7.87 1.88 -12.13
N ALA A 76 -7.82 2.16 -10.83
CA ALA A 76 -8.08 3.50 -10.29
C ALA A 76 -7.13 3.88 -9.17
N ARG A 77 -5.96 3.25 -9.15
CA ARG A 77 -4.98 3.51 -8.10
C ARG A 77 -4.20 4.78 -8.41
N THR A 78 -3.68 5.38 -7.35
CA THR A 78 -2.83 6.56 -7.35
C THR A 78 -1.54 6.18 -6.66
N ASN A 79 -0.41 6.36 -7.35
CA ASN A 79 0.91 6.16 -6.76
C ASN A 79 1.49 7.50 -6.33
N ILE A 80 2.02 7.57 -5.11
CA ILE A 80 2.75 8.74 -4.60
C ILE A 80 4.17 8.31 -4.27
N THR A 81 5.17 8.90 -4.90
CA THR A 81 6.59 8.60 -4.67
C THR A 81 7.32 9.83 -4.16
N SER A 82 8.12 9.64 -3.12
CA SER A 82 9.00 10.65 -2.50
C SER A 82 10.04 9.94 -1.62
N LEU A 83 10.99 10.69 -1.06
CA LEU A 83 11.78 10.24 0.09
C LEU A 83 10.89 10.09 1.34
N LEU A 84 11.10 9.01 2.10
CA LEU A 84 10.34 8.66 3.29
C LEU A 84 10.98 9.23 4.57
N PRO A 85 10.30 10.10 5.34
CA PRO A 85 10.89 10.68 6.54
C PRO A 85 10.99 9.70 7.73
N MET A 86 10.23 8.58 7.72
CA MET A 86 10.15 7.69 8.88
C MET A 86 11.35 6.75 9.04
N ASN A 87 11.93 6.25 7.94
CA ASN A 87 13.15 5.44 8.05
C ASN A 87 14.36 6.35 8.35
N PRO A 88 15.43 5.85 9.00
CA PRO A 88 16.57 6.68 9.40
C PRO A 88 17.38 7.32 8.25
N TYR A 89 17.20 6.82 7.03
CA TYR A 89 18.04 7.13 5.87
C TYR A 89 17.36 8.05 4.84
N ASN A 90 16.09 8.40 5.03
CA ASN A 90 15.28 9.15 4.07
C ASN A 90 15.21 8.50 2.68
N LEU A 91 15.18 7.16 2.64
CA LEU A 91 15.20 6.44 1.36
C LEU A 91 13.92 6.66 0.57
N VAL A 92 14.01 6.46 -0.74
CA VAL A 92 12.86 6.48 -1.62
C VAL A 92 11.78 5.50 -1.16
N GLY A 93 10.52 5.88 -1.29
CA GLY A 93 9.43 4.96 -1.15
C GLY A 93 8.15 5.47 -1.77
N ASP A 94 7.22 4.56 -1.93
CA ASP A 94 5.92 4.82 -2.53
C ASP A 94 4.80 4.72 -1.49
N GLY A 95 3.66 5.28 -1.84
CA GLY A 95 2.39 5.03 -1.20
C GLY A 95 1.33 4.87 -2.28
N HIS A 96 0.69 3.71 -2.28
CA HIS A 96 -0.32 3.37 -3.29
C HIS A 96 -1.71 3.41 -2.66
N MET A 97 -2.60 4.25 -3.22
CA MET A 97 -3.96 4.43 -2.70
C MET A 97 -5.00 4.27 -3.80
N GLY A 98 -6.24 3.95 -3.43
CA GLY A 98 -7.36 3.82 -4.37
C GLY A 98 -8.13 5.12 -4.57
N GLY A 99 -9.43 4.98 -4.77
CA GLY A 99 -10.36 6.09 -4.92
C GLY A 99 -10.60 6.47 -6.37
N HIS A 100 -10.56 7.77 -6.64
CA HIS A 100 -10.97 8.38 -7.89
C HIS A 100 -9.98 9.44 -8.41
N PHE A 101 -8.92 9.73 -7.66
CA PHE A 101 -8.00 10.84 -7.92
C PHE A 101 -7.21 10.70 -9.23
N SER A 102 -6.46 9.61 -9.42
CA SER A 102 -5.72 9.38 -10.67
C SER A 102 -6.61 9.28 -11.92
N PRO A 103 -7.79 8.62 -11.91
CA PRO A 103 -8.75 8.72 -13.01
C PRO A 103 -9.09 10.16 -13.38
N GLU A 104 -9.43 11.00 -12.39
CA GLU A 104 -9.76 12.42 -12.62
C GLU A 104 -8.57 13.21 -13.17
N MET A 105 -7.37 12.94 -12.65
CA MET A 105 -6.10 13.52 -13.14
C MET A 105 -5.89 13.18 -14.62
N LYS A 106 -6.16 11.93 -15.02
CA LYS A 106 -6.07 11.50 -16.42
C LYS A 106 -7.15 12.15 -17.29
N TYR A 107 -8.36 12.35 -16.76
CA TYR A 107 -9.42 13.09 -17.45
C TYR A 107 -9.09 14.57 -17.64
N ALA A 108 -8.36 15.16 -16.69
CA ALA A 108 -7.82 16.52 -16.78
C ALA A 108 -6.63 16.64 -17.75
N GLY A 109 -6.11 15.52 -18.26
CA GLY A 109 -5.05 15.49 -19.27
C GLY A 109 -3.64 15.37 -18.72
N TRP A 110 -3.47 14.84 -17.51
CA TRP A 110 -2.17 14.68 -16.84
C TRP A 110 -1.88 13.22 -16.48
N ASP A 111 -0.66 12.76 -16.75
CA ASP A 111 -0.18 11.43 -16.34
C ASP A 111 0.48 11.44 -14.96
N ALA A 112 1.09 12.57 -14.60
CA ALA A 112 1.68 12.78 -13.27
C ALA A 112 1.67 14.26 -12.87
N ILE A 113 1.80 14.50 -11.57
CA ILE A 113 2.02 15.80 -10.97
C ILE A 113 3.33 15.74 -10.17
N ILE A 114 4.28 16.60 -10.52
CA ILE A 114 5.55 16.79 -9.82
C ILE A 114 5.45 18.06 -8.99
N ILE A 115 5.60 17.93 -7.67
CA ILE A 115 5.70 19.07 -6.77
C ILE A 115 7.15 19.21 -6.31
N GLU A 116 7.71 20.39 -6.52
CA GLU A 116 9.06 20.78 -6.10
C GLU A 116 9.05 22.14 -5.40
N GLY A 117 10.17 22.51 -4.78
CA GLY A 117 10.25 23.76 -4.03
C GLY A 117 9.48 23.70 -2.70
N LYS A 118 9.31 24.88 -2.08
CA LYS A 118 8.53 25.10 -0.86
C LYS A 118 7.84 26.46 -0.91
N SER A 119 6.54 26.50 -0.63
CA SER A 119 5.83 27.78 -0.54
C SER A 119 6.22 28.56 0.72
N ASN A 120 6.18 29.89 0.65
CA ASN A 120 6.39 30.74 1.81
C ASN A 120 5.17 30.77 2.76
N LYS A 121 4.00 30.33 2.31
CA LYS A 121 2.73 30.28 3.06
C LYS A 121 1.94 29.00 2.71
N PRO A 122 0.93 28.62 3.49
CA PRO A 122 0.02 27.53 3.12
C PRO A 122 -0.67 27.77 1.78
N VAL A 123 -0.57 26.80 0.87
CA VAL A 123 -1.20 26.81 -0.45
C VAL A 123 -1.92 25.50 -0.77
N TRP A 124 -2.83 25.54 -1.74
CA TRP A 124 -3.40 24.35 -2.35
C TRP A 124 -3.41 24.50 -3.87
N LEU A 125 -3.42 23.39 -4.60
CA LEU A 125 -3.40 23.37 -6.06
C LEU A 125 -4.80 23.14 -6.61
N ARG A 126 -5.28 24.06 -7.46
CA ARG A 126 -6.54 23.90 -8.19
C ARG A 126 -6.24 23.51 -9.63
N ILE A 127 -6.76 22.36 -10.05
CA ILE A 127 -6.62 21.84 -11.42
C ILE A 127 -8.01 21.68 -12.02
N GLU A 128 -8.29 22.40 -13.09
CA GLU A 128 -9.48 22.27 -13.92
C GLU A 128 -9.03 22.07 -15.37
N ASP A 129 -8.93 20.81 -15.79
CA ASP A 129 -8.28 20.42 -17.03
C ASP A 129 -6.86 21.03 -17.15
N ASP A 130 -6.64 21.89 -18.14
CA ASP A 130 -5.37 22.58 -18.40
C ASP A 130 -5.15 23.82 -17.53
N LYS A 131 -6.18 24.29 -16.82
CA LYS A 131 -6.10 25.47 -15.96
C LYS A 131 -5.64 25.07 -14.57
N VAL A 132 -4.41 25.47 -14.24
CA VAL A 132 -3.78 25.15 -12.96
C VAL A 132 -3.40 26.42 -12.22
N THR A 133 -3.85 26.56 -10.97
CA THR A 133 -3.51 27.71 -10.11
C THR A 133 -3.06 27.27 -8.71
N ILE A 134 -2.07 27.98 -8.16
CA ILE A 134 -1.63 27.85 -6.77
C ILE A 134 -2.43 28.87 -5.95
N GLU A 135 -3.30 28.37 -5.07
CA GLU A 135 -4.27 29.15 -4.32
C GLU A 135 -3.89 29.23 -2.84
N ASP A 136 -4.37 30.25 -2.13
CA ASP A 136 -4.15 30.40 -0.70
C ASP A 136 -4.90 29.34 0.11
N ALA A 137 -4.21 28.64 1.02
CA ALA A 137 -4.80 27.63 1.90
C ALA A 137 -4.81 28.05 3.38
N SER A 138 -4.61 29.33 3.69
CA SER A 138 -4.46 29.79 5.08
C SER A 138 -5.70 29.48 5.94
N ARG A 139 -6.89 29.40 5.33
CA ARG A 139 -8.14 29.02 6.02
C ARG A 139 -8.30 27.52 6.26
N MET A 140 -7.63 26.71 5.43
CA MET A 140 -7.64 25.25 5.53
C MET A 140 -6.51 24.73 6.42
N TRP A 141 -5.42 25.50 6.56
CA TRP A 141 -4.31 25.14 7.44
C TRP A 141 -4.78 25.05 8.89
N GLY A 142 -4.43 23.96 9.58
CA GLY A 142 -4.90 23.59 10.91
C GLY A 142 -6.20 22.78 10.93
N GLN A 143 -6.86 22.60 9.78
CA GLN A 143 -8.10 21.81 9.68
C GLN A 143 -7.81 20.35 9.36
N GLY A 144 -8.72 19.46 9.76
CA GLY A 144 -8.68 18.04 9.39
C GLY A 144 -8.89 17.82 7.90
N ILE A 145 -8.60 16.61 7.42
CA ILE A 145 -8.77 16.23 6.01
C ILE A 145 -10.24 16.32 5.59
N PHE A 146 -11.18 15.98 6.46
CA PHE A 146 -12.61 16.00 6.10
C PHE A 146 -13.09 17.43 5.84
N ASP A 147 -12.78 18.36 6.73
CA ASP A 147 -13.13 19.78 6.57
C ASP A 147 -12.37 20.43 5.41
N THR A 148 -11.09 20.06 5.21
CA THR A 148 -10.31 20.52 4.04
C THR A 148 -10.96 20.06 2.74
N THR A 149 -11.35 18.78 2.67
CA THR A 149 -12.03 18.20 1.50
C THR A 149 -13.37 18.91 1.24
N ALA A 150 -14.17 19.15 2.29
CA ALA A 150 -15.44 19.86 2.17
C ALA A 150 -15.25 21.32 1.68
N GLN A 151 -14.23 22.02 2.18
CA GLN A 151 -13.91 23.38 1.75
C GLN A 151 -13.49 23.43 0.28
N VAL A 152 -12.57 22.56 -0.15
CA VAL A 152 -12.16 22.50 -1.57
C VAL A 152 -13.34 22.13 -2.46
N ALA A 153 -14.15 21.15 -2.07
CA ALA A 153 -15.36 20.77 -2.81
C ALA A 153 -16.40 21.91 -2.88
N SER A 154 -16.49 22.77 -1.86
CA SER A 154 -17.38 23.95 -1.89
C SER A 154 -16.93 25.01 -2.90
N ILE A 155 -15.63 25.05 -3.23
CA ILE A 155 -15.02 25.99 -4.18
C ILE A 155 -15.06 25.44 -5.62
N MET A 156 -14.76 24.16 -5.79
CA MET A 156 -14.65 23.52 -7.11
C MET A 156 -15.93 22.80 -7.56
N GLY A 157 -16.78 22.40 -6.62
CA GLY A 157 -17.96 21.58 -6.84
C GLY A 157 -17.75 20.12 -6.42
N LYS A 158 -18.87 19.39 -6.27
CA LYS A 158 -18.92 18.01 -5.78
C LYS A 158 -18.23 16.96 -6.66
N GLU A 159 -17.93 17.30 -7.92
CA GLU A 159 -17.26 16.42 -8.86
C GLU A 159 -15.74 16.42 -8.65
N ALA A 160 -15.20 17.38 -7.89
CA ALA A 160 -13.77 17.49 -7.64
C ALA A 160 -13.24 16.29 -6.84
N GLN A 161 -12.13 15.74 -7.29
CA GLN A 161 -11.36 14.74 -6.54
C GLN A 161 -10.21 15.43 -5.82
N ILE A 162 -10.06 15.15 -4.53
CA ILE A 162 -9.22 15.95 -3.64
C ILE A 162 -8.23 15.05 -2.93
N ALA A 163 -6.94 15.36 -3.02
CA ALA A 163 -5.89 14.81 -2.19
C ALA A 163 -5.48 15.85 -1.13
N ALA A 164 -5.48 15.50 0.15
CA ALA A 164 -5.19 16.44 1.24
C ALA A 164 -4.37 15.81 2.36
N ILE A 165 -3.73 16.68 3.16
CA ILE A 165 -3.11 16.32 4.44
C ILE A 165 -3.89 16.88 5.61
N GLY A 166 -3.82 16.20 6.76
CA GLY A 166 -4.33 16.70 8.03
C GLY A 166 -3.26 17.42 8.85
N GLN A 167 -3.57 17.73 10.10
CA GLN A 167 -2.66 18.44 11.00
C GLN A 167 -1.35 17.67 11.22
N ALA A 168 -1.36 16.34 11.18
CA ALA A 168 -0.13 15.55 11.29
C ALA A 168 0.86 15.85 10.16
N GLY A 169 0.37 15.99 8.92
CA GLY A 169 1.19 16.39 7.79
C GLY A 169 1.73 17.82 7.97
N GLU A 170 0.88 18.75 8.39
CA GLU A 170 1.25 20.16 8.63
C GLU A 170 2.34 20.31 9.69
N ASN A 171 2.29 19.48 10.73
CA ASN A 171 3.24 19.47 11.85
C ASN A 171 4.45 18.54 11.63
N LEU A 172 4.66 18.07 10.39
CA LEU A 172 5.80 17.26 9.99
C LEU A 172 5.93 15.92 10.72
N VAL A 173 4.82 15.35 11.16
CA VAL A 173 4.78 14.02 11.77
C VAL A 173 5.18 12.97 10.72
N ARG A 174 6.24 12.19 10.98
CA ARG A 174 6.84 11.30 9.97
C ARG A 174 5.89 10.19 9.53
N LEU A 175 5.11 9.65 10.47
CA LEU A 175 4.01 8.72 10.19
C LEU A 175 2.71 9.47 9.89
N SER A 176 2.75 10.43 8.96
CA SER A 176 1.56 11.06 8.40
C SER A 176 1.25 10.54 7.00
N ASN A 177 0.00 10.67 6.58
CA ASN A 177 -0.48 10.21 5.29
C ASN A 177 -1.02 11.37 4.43
N ILE A 178 -1.20 11.08 3.15
CA ILE A 178 -2.02 11.86 2.23
C ILE A 178 -3.28 11.03 1.96
N MET A 179 -4.44 11.66 1.90
CA MET A 179 -5.68 10.97 1.61
C MET A 179 -6.46 11.57 0.46
N THR A 180 -7.18 10.71 -0.26
CA THR A 180 -8.14 11.12 -1.29
C THR A 180 -9.58 10.98 -0.82
N ASN A 181 -10.37 12.04 -1.02
CA ASN A 181 -11.82 12.15 -0.75
C ASN A 181 -12.31 11.68 0.63
N GLY A 182 -11.39 11.52 1.59
CA GLY A 182 -11.69 11.18 2.99
C GLY A 182 -11.60 9.71 3.39
N ASN A 183 -11.12 8.77 2.56
CA ASN A 183 -11.05 7.35 2.99
C ASN A 183 -10.06 6.43 2.26
N HIS A 184 -9.19 6.97 1.38
CA HIS A 184 -8.10 6.21 0.78
C HIS A 184 -6.78 6.91 1.09
N SER A 185 -5.87 6.22 1.77
CA SER A 185 -4.62 6.80 2.30
C SER A 185 -3.37 6.26 1.61
N ALA A 186 -2.38 7.12 1.40
CA ALA A 186 -0.98 6.76 1.13
C ALA A 186 -0.14 7.20 2.33
N GLY A 187 0.36 6.22 3.09
CA GLY A 187 1.15 6.46 4.30
C GLY A 187 2.60 6.82 3.99
N GLY A 188 3.19 7.70 4.80
CA GLY A 188 4.62 8.04 4.77
C GLY A 188 4.96 9.36 4.06
N HIS A 189 3.98 10.03 3.45
CA HIS A 189 4.24 11.20 2.58
C HIS A 189 3.56 12.50 3.04
N GLY A 190 2.70 12.46 4.07
CA GLY A 190 1.95 13.63 4.53
C GLY A 190 2.84 14.79 4.98
N ALA A 191 3.93 14.49 5.70
CA ALA A 191 4.87 15.48 6.21
C ALA A 191 5.72 16.10 5.10
N VAL A 192 5.91 15.38 3.97
CA VAL A 192 6.57 15.96 2.80
C VAL A 192 5.70 17.06 2.20
N PHE A 193 4.38 16.82 2.04
CA PHE A 193 3.42 17.87 1.66
C PHE A 193 3.46 19.06 2.63
N GLY A 194 3.45 18.79 3.94
CA GLY A 194 3.51 19.80 4.98
C GLY A 194 4.79 20.64 4.94
N SER A 195 5.95 20.02 4.71
CA SER A 195 7.26 20.69 4.59
C SER A 195 7.33 21.66 3.42
N LYS A 196 6.50 21.43 2.40
CA LYS A 196 6.33 22.29 1.23
C LYS A 196 5.18 23.30 1.37
N LYS A 197 4.47 23.26 2.49
CA LYS A 197 3.25 24.03 2.80
C LYS A 197 2.11 23.81 1.79
N LEU A 198 2.06 22.62 1.18
CA LEU A 198 0.98 22.21 0.30
C LEU A 198 -0.10 21.49 1.11
N LYS A 199 -1.27 22.11 1.25
CA LYS A 199 -2.38 21.57 2.04
C LYS A 199 -3.19 20.51 1.27
N ALA A 200 -3.47 20.78 0.00
CA ALA A 200 -4.31 19.94 -0.82
C ALA A 200 -4.06 20.14 -2.33
N ILE A 201 -4.54 19.18 -3.12
CA ILE A 201 -4.69 19.26 -4.56
C ILE A 201 -6.14 18.89 -4.88
N GLY A 202 -6.86 19.78 -5.54
CA GLY A 202 -8.20 19.52 -6.07
C GLY A 202 -8.18 19.45 -7.59
N ILE A 203 -8.82 18.42 -8.15
CA ILE A 203 -8.83 18.16 -9.60
C ILE A 203 -10.26 17.99 -10.10
N ILE A 204 -10.57 18.64 -11.22
CA ILE A 204 -11.70 18.31 -12.10
C ILE A 204 -11.14 18.05 -13.50
N GLY A 205 -11.52 16.92 -14.08
CA GLY A 205 -11.18 16.52 -15.43
C GLY A 205 -12.43 16.23 -16.24
N THR A 206 -12.59 16.93 -17.36
CA THR A 206 -13.77 16.80 -18.23
C THR A 206 -13.51 15.97 -19.49
N GLY A 207 -12.27 15.57 -19.69
CA GLY A 207 -11.81 14.77 -20.82
C GLY A 207 -12.10 13.27 -20.69
N SER A 208 -11.34 12.49 -21.44
CA SER A 208 -11.44 11.03 -21.47
C SER A 208 -10.10 10.44 -21.88
N VAL A 209 -9.74 9.29 -21.32
CA VAL A 209 -8.55 8.55 -21.75
C VAL A 209 -8.81 7.87 -23.09
N LYS A 210 -7.86 8.00 -24.02
CA LYS A 210 -7.96 7.38 -25.35
C LYS A 210 -7.08 6.14 -25.39
N TYR A 211 -7.68 4.96 -25.52
CA TYR A 211 -6.97 3.71 -25.79
C TYR A 211 -6.82 3.45 -27.30
N ALA A 212 -5.96 2.49 -27.67
CA ALA A 212 -5.65 2.15 -29.05
C ALA A 212 -6.64 1.15 -29.68
N ALA A 213 -7.12 0.20 -28.90
CA ALA A 213 -7.93 -0.94 -29.35
C ALA A 213 -9.30 -0.61 -29.94
N ASP A 214 -9.85 -1.55 -30.70
CA ASP A 214 -11.27 -1.58 -31.08
C ASP A 214 -12.15 -1.82 -29.84
N THR A 215 -13.28 -1.12 -29.78
CA THR A 215 -14.21 -1.21 -28.64
C THR A 215 -14.72 -2.63 -28.39
N ARG A 216 -14.84 -3.48 -29.42
CA ARG A 216 -15.31 -4.87 -29.24
C ARG A 216 -14.26 -5.74 -28.57
N GLU A 217 -12.99 -5.56 -28.92
CA GLU A 217 -11.89 -6.28 -28.27
C GLU A 217 -11.77 -5.87 -26.80
N TRP A 218 -11.92 -4.58 -26.54
CA TRP A 218 -11.94 -4.03 -25.18
C TRP A 218 -13.08 -4.62 -24.32
N ILE A 219 -14.31 -4.63 -24.84
CA ILE A 219 -15.47 -5.20 -24.14
C ILE A 219 -15.26 -6.70 -23.90
N LYS A 220 -14.76 -7.43 -24.90
CA LYS A 220 -14.51 -8.88 -24.78
C LYS A 220 -13.52 -9.19 -23.65
N LEU A 221 -12.45 -8.41 -23.52
CA LEU A 221 -11.47 -8.61 -22.45
C LEU A 221 -12.08 -8.25 -21.08
N ASN A 222 -12.84 -7.15 -20.99
CA ASN A 222 -13.58 -6.81 -19.78
C ASN A 222 -14.55 -7.91 -19.35
N ASP A 223 -15.32 -8.46 -20.27
CA ASP A 223 -16.27 -9.56 -20.00
C ASP A 223 -15.53 -10.82 -19.51
N HIS A 224 -14.38 -11.13 -20.10
CA HIS A 224 -13.51 -12.23 -19.65
C HIS A 224 -13.05 -12.01 -18.21
N VAL A 225 -12.51 -10.82 -17.89
CA VAL A 225 -12.07 -10.48 -16.52
C VAL A 225 -13.22 -10.57 -15.53
N LEU A 226 -14.38 -9.99 -15.85
CA LEU A 226 -15.56 -10.05 -14.99
C LEU A 226 -16.06 -11.49 -14.79
N SER A 227 -15.81 -12.39 -15.73
CA SER A 227 -16.18 -13.80 -15.61
C SER A 227 -15.25 -14.60 -14.67
N ILE A 228 -13.99 -14.19 -14.52
CA ILE A 228 -12.98 -14.90 -13.70
C ILE A 228 -12.54 -14.16 -12.44
N ILE A 229 -12.98 -12.92 -12.23
CA ILE A 229 -12.65 -12.15 -11.03
C ILE A 229 -13.20 -12.86 -9.79
N GLY A 230 -12.44 -12.87 -8.70
CA GLY A 230 -12.85 -13.41 -7.42
C GLY A 230 -13.58 -12.39 -6.53
N ALA A 231 -13.51 -12.64 -5.24
CA ALA A 231 -13.75 -11.68 -4.17
C ALA A 231 -12.44 -10.91 -3.85
N ASN A 232 -12.51 -9.93 -2.95
CA ASN A 232 -11.35 -9.13 -2.55
C ASN A 232 -10.09 -9.98 -2.22
N ASN A 233 -8.89 -9.51 -2.60
CA ASN A 233 -7.63 -10.25 -2.46
C ASN A 233 -7.60 -11.55 -3.30
N GLN A 234 -8.32 -11.53 -4.42
CA GLN A 234 -8.55 -12.64 -5.36
C GLN A 234 -8.90 -13.98 -4.69
N HIS A 235 -9.75 -13.95 -3.65
CA HIS A 235 -10.32 -15.18 -3.10
C HIS A 235 -11.35 -15.73 -4.08
N VAL A 236 -11.24 -17.01 -4.44
CA VAL A 236 -12.03 -17.61 -5.53
C VAL A 236 -13.03 -18.66 -5.05
N VAL A 237 -13.11 -18.88 -3.74
CA VAL A 237 -14.09 -19.77 -3.09
C VAL A 237 -14.89 -19.01 -2.03
N PRO A 238 -16.15 -19.40 -1.73
CA PRO A 238 -16.93 -18.78 -0.67
C PRO A 238 -16.36 -19.07 0.73
N SER A 239 -16.70 -18.22 1.70
CA SER A 239 -16.32 -18.44 3.10
C SER A 239 -17.17 -19.48 3.82
N THR A 240 -18.35 -19.77 3.27
CA THR A 240 -19.28 -20.78 3.79
C THR A 240 -19.69 -21.73 2.67
N PRO A 241 -20.16 -22.95 2.97
CA PRO A 241 -20.65 -23.86 1.96
C PRO A 241 -21.78 -23.23 1.12
N GLN A 242 -21.62 -23.23 -0.20
CA GLN A 242 -22.62 -22.71 -1.14
C GLN A 242 -23.04 -23.80 -2.14
N PRO A 243 -24.30 -23.81 -2.62
CA PRO A 243 -24.79 -24.85 -3.54
C PRO A 243 -24.00 -24.99 -4.85
N TRP A 244 -23.35 -23.91 -5.29
CA TRP A 244 -22.60 -23.84 -6.54
C TRP A 244 -21.10 -24.14 -6.39
N ALA A 245 -20.58 -24.16 -5.17
CA ALA A 245 -19.14 -24.22 -4.90
C ALA A 245 -18.70 -25.63 -4.52
N GLU A 246 -17.63 -26.12 -5.14
CA GLU A 246 -17.01 -27.40 -4.76
C GLU A 246 -16.17 -27.27 -3.48
N TYR A 247 -15.55 -26.11 -3.28
CA TYR A 247 -14.67 -25.80 -2.17
C TYR A 247 -15.17 -24.57 -1.41
N HIS A 248 -14.81 -24.46 -0.14
CA HIS A 248 -15.01 -23.27 0.68
C HIS A 248 -13.86 -23.16 1.69
N ASP A 249 -13.58 -21.94 2.15
CA ASP A 249 -12.57 -21.67 3.17
C ASP A 249 -13.10 -20.60 4.14
N PRO A 250 -13.27 -20.88 5.44
CA PRO A 250 -13.74 -19.90 6.42
C PRO A 250 -12.94 -18.58 6.44
N ASN A 251 -11.67 -18.61 6.04
CA ASN A 251 -10.83 -17.42 5.95
C ASN A 251 -11.06 -16.61 4.68
N SER A 252 -11.86 -17.10 3.73
CA SER A 252 -12.16 -16.42 2.50
C SER A 252 -12.81 -15.05 2.70
N ARG A 253 -12.49 -14.12 1.81
CA ARG A 253 -13.13 -12.80 1.72
C ARG A 253 -14.39 -12.80 0.84
N TRP A 254 -14.77 -13.94 0.29
CA TRP A 254 -16.06 -14.11 -0.36
C TRP A 254 -17.13 -14.44 0.69
N THR A 255 -17.55 -13.42 1.41
CA THR A 255 -18.44 -13.55 2.59
C THR A 255 -19.93 -13.56 2.27
N ALA A 256 -20.31 -13.26 1.03
CA ALA A 256 -21.72 -13.27 0.62
C ALA A 256 -22.40 -14.61 0.90
N GLN A 257 -23.53 -14.55 1.59
CA GLN A 257 -24.31 -15.73 1.94
C GLN A 257 -25.77 -15.38 2.19
N LYS A 258 -26.63 -16.39 2.14
CA LYS A 258 -28.03 -16.25 2.55
C LYS A 258 -28.09 -15.83 4.02
N GLY A 259 -28.93 -14.85 4.33
CA GLY A 259 -29.14 -14.34 5.68
C GLY A 259 -28.11 -13.33 6.17
N LEU A 260 -27.20 -12.86 5.31
CA LEU A 260 -26.27 -11.77 5.62
C LEU A 260 -26.72 -10.48 4.93
N TYR A 261 -26.92 -9.41 5.69
CA TYR A 261 -27.54 -8.17 5.24
C TYR A 261 -26.64 -6.94 5.39
N TRP A 262 -26.88 -5.92 4.58
CA TRP A 262 -26.49 -4.54 4.92
C TRP A 262 -27.54 -3.97 5.87
N GLY A 263 -27.33 -4.15 7.18
CA GLY A 263 -28.35 -3.92 8.21
C GLY A 263 -28.74 -2.45 8.41
N ALA A 264 -27.87 -1.51 8.04
CA ALA A 264 -28.12 -0.07 8.15
C ALA A 264 -28.45 0.58 6.80
N ALA A 265 -28.70 -0.20 5.74
CA ALA A 265 -29.15 0.34 4.47
C ALA A 265 -30.61 0.87 4.59
N ASP A 266 -30.97 1.91 3.83
CA ASP A 266 -32.34 2.48 3.79
C ASP A 266 -33.44 1.42 3.56
N LYS A 267 -33.08 0.37 2.83
CA LYS A 267 -33.84 -0.88 2.69
C LYS A 267 -32.87 -2.02 2.88
N GLU A 268 -33.23 -3.02 3.69
CA GLU A 268 -32.40 -4.20 3.91
C GLU A 268 -31.95 -4.80 2.57
N VAL A 269 -30.64 -4.94 2.40
CA VAL A 269 -30.03 -5.56 1.23
C VAL A 269 -29.37 -6.86 1.66
N GLU A 270 -29.97 -7.99 1.31
CA GLU A 270 -29.35 -9.30 1.49
C GLU A 270 -28.21 -9.49 0.47
N THR A 271 -27.02 -9.84 0.93
CA THR A 271 -25.89 -10.18 0.05
C THR A 271 -26.19 -11.45 -0.76
N GLY A 272 -26.74 -12.47 -0.10
CA GLY A 272 -27.28 -13.68 -0.68
C GLY A 272 -26.25 -14.55 -1.41
N ILE A 273 -26.76 -15.53 -2.16
CA ILE A 273 -25.92 -16.41 -2.97
C ILE A 273 -25.39 -15.62 -4.18
N CYS A 274 -24.08 -15.53 -4.28
CA CYS A 274 -23.35 -14.86 -5.35
C CYS A 274 -22.55 -15.91 -6.14
N GLU A 275 -23.11 -16.43 -7.23
CA GLU A 275 -22.39 -17.35 -8.11
C GLU A 275 -21.34 -16.63 -8.96
N PRO A 276 -20.21 -17.27 -9.32
CA PRO A 276 -19.16 -16.65 -10.12
C PRO A 276 -19.63 -16.07 -11.46
N LYS A 277 -20.57 -16.74 -12.14
CA LYS A 277 -21.11 -16.30 -13.43
C LYS A 277 -22.12 -15.16 -13.34
N ASN A 278 -22.61 -14.85 -12.13
CA ASN A 278 -23.53 -13.73 -11.94
C ASN A 278 -22.76 -12.43 -11.74
N ILE A 279 -22.35 -11.81 -12.85
CA ILE A 279 -21.53 -10.59 -12.85
C ILE A 279 -22.22 -9.40 -12.15
N ASN A 280 -23.56 -9.36 -12.12
CA ASN A 280 -24.32 -8.32 -11.43
C ASN A 280 -24.22 -8.41 -9.90
N LYS A 281 -23.68 -9.53 -9.38
CA LYS A 281 -23.50 -9.76 -7.95
C LYS A 281 -22.05 -9.66 -7.46
N ILE A 282 -21.09 -9.27 -8.31
CA ILE A 282 -19.67 -9.18 -7.92
C ILE A 282 -19.48 -8.29 -6.67
N GLY A 283 -20.14 -7.12 -6.64
CA GLY A 283 -20.03 -6.18 -5.52
C GLY A 283 -20.63 -6.65 -4.20
N PHE A 284 -21.40 -7.75 -4.20
CA PHE A 284 -21.91 -8.36 -2.98
C PHE A 284 -21.00 -9.45 -2.44
N ARG A 285 -20.12 -10.04 -3.27
CA ARG A 285 -19.26 -11.18 -2.91
C ARG A 285 -18.46 -10.92 -1.63
N THR A 286 -18.00 -9.69 -1.46
CA THR A 286 -17.26 -9.27 -0.28
C THR A 286 -18.02 -8.20 0.49
N MET A 287 -18.54 -8.58 1.65
CA MET A 287 -18.87 -7.64 2.71
C MET A 287 -17.66 -7.49 3.63
N LYS A 288 -16.80 -6.49 3.38
CA LYS A 288 -15.57 -6.30 4.18
C LYS A 288 -15.86 -5.91 5.63
N ALA A 289 -17.01 -5.29 5.91
CA ALA A 289 -17.40 -4.87 7.25
C ALA A 289 -17.31 -6.04 8.24
N ILE A 290 -17.94 -7.17 7.93
CA ILE A 290 -17.88 -8.34 8.81
C ILE A 290 -16.49 -8.95 8.90
N LYS A 291 -15.70 -8.89 7.82
CA LYS A 291 -14.34 -9.43 7.80
C LYS A 291 -13.38 -8.61 8.66
N ASP A 292 -13.55 -7.30 8.71
CA ASP A 292 -12.66 -6.37 9.41
C ASP A 292 -13.15 -6.06 10.84
N LEU A 293 -14.47 -6.12 11.07
CA LEU A 293 -15.12 -5.65 12.30
C LEU A 293 -15.89 -6.74 13.07
N GLY A 294 -16.02 -7.96 12.56
CA GLY A 294 -16.79 -9.03 13.20
C GLY A 294 -18.29 -8.93 12.93
N GLU A 295 -19.10 -9.68 13.69
CA GLU A 295 -20.56 -9.80 13.46
C GLU A 295 -21.28 -8.45 13.56
N MET A 296 -20.85 -7.57 14.48
CA MET A 296 -21.32 -6.19 14.57
C MET A 296 -21.21 -5.40 13.25
N GLY A 297 -20.29 -5.78 12.35
CA GLY A 297 -20.20 -5.17 11.03
C GLY A 297 -21.50 -5.28 10.22
N GLU A 298 -22.32 -6.31 10.46
CA GLU A 298 -23.56 -6.55 9.72
C GLU A 298 -24.61 -5.46 9.97
N GLU A 299 -24.98 -5.26 11.23
CA GLU A 299 -26.04 -4.32 11.63
C GLU A 299 -25.70 -2.87 11.27
N HIS A 300 -24.42 -2.53 11.23
CA HIS A 300 -23.94 -1.17 10.97
C HIS A 300 -23.65 -0.88 9.49
N THR A 301 -23.68 -1.87 8.60
CA THR A 301 -23.33 -1.62 7.19
C THR A 301 -24.45 -0.93 6.43
N VAL A 302 -24.16 0.26 5.91
CA VAL A 302 -25.04 1.03 5.03
C VAL A 302 -24.88 0.57 3.58
N ARG A 303 -23.63 0.40 3.14
CA ARG A 303 -23.28 -0.09 1.80
C ARG A 303 -21.82 -0.49 1.70
N MET A 304 -21.52 -1.28 0.67
CA MET A 304 -20.16 -1.52 0.20
C MET A 304 -19.83 -0.56 -0.96
N GLY A 305 -18.76 0.23 -0.80
CA GLY A 305 -18.21 1.16 -1.78
C GLY A 305 -16.93 0.63 -2.43
N GLY A 306 -16.40 1.32 -3.43
CA GLY A 306 -15.12 0.93 -4.03
C GLY A 306 -14.58 2.00 -4.96
N CYS A 307 -13.33 1.81 -5.37
CA CYS A 307 -12.63 2.73 -6.27
C CYS A 307 -13.35 2.82 -7.65
N GLN A 308 -12.94 3.80 -8.45
CA GLN A 308 -13.40 3.97 -9.83
C GLN A 308 -13.24 2.64 -10.61
N SER A 309 -14.26 2.29 -11.42
CA SER A 309 -14.34 1.06 -12.23
C SER A 309 -14.17 -0.29 -11.48
N CYS A 310 -14.13 -0.32 -10.15
CA CYS A 310 -13.95 -1.57 -9.41
C CYS A 310 -15.30 -2.25 -9.11
N PRO A 311 -15.57 -3.47 -9.63
CA PRO A 311 -16.80 -4.20 -9.34
C PRO A 311 -16.78 -4.88 -7.96
N VAL A 312 -15.61 -5.05 -7.33
CA VAL A 312 -15.44 -5.79 -6.07
C VAL A 312 -16.00 -5.04 -4.86
N ARG A 313 -15.97 -3.70 -4.89
CA ARG A 313 -16.53 -2.82 -3.84
C ARG A 313 -16.08 -3.20 -2.41
N CYS A 314 -14.78 -3.21 -2.14
CA CYS A 314 -14.23 -3.64 -0.85
C CYS A 314 -14.32 -2.61 0.30
N HIS A 315 -14.81 -1.40 0.07
CA HIS A 315 -14.78 -0.34 1.07
C HIS A 315 -16.07 -0.34 1.92
N SER A 316 -15.98 -0.47 3.24
CA SER A 316 -17.19 -0.60 4.07
C SER A 316 -17.66 0.79 4.51
N HIS A 317 -18.91 1.15 4.23
CA HIS A 317 -19.54 2.38 4.72
C HIS A 317 -20.53 2.03 5.82
N LEU A 318 -20.32 2.58 7.01
CA LEU A 318 -21.07 2.22 8.21
C LEU A 318 -21.77 3.44 8.80
N GLU A 319 -22.88 3.18 9.49
CA GLU A 319 -23.51 4.13 10.42
C GLU A 319 -23.34 3.60 11.84
N VAL A 320 -22.60 4.35 12.66
CA VAL A 320 -22.26 4.04 14.05
C VAL A 320 -22.63 5.26 14.92
N PRO A 321 -23.89 5.36 15.38
CA PRO A 321 -24.36 6.51 16.16
C PRO A 321 -23.53 6.78 17.42
N GLU A 322 -22.93 5.75 18.02
CA GLU A 322 -22.07 5.89 19.19
C GLU A 322 -20.85 6.79 18.98
N LEU A 323 -20.43 7.06 17.74
CA LEU A 323 -19.30 7.95 17.47
C LEU A 323 -19.59 9.42 17.81
N GLU A 324 -20.88 9.80 17.85
CA GLU A 324 -21.29 11.17 18.19
C GLU A 324 -20.91 11.57 19.62
N LYS A 325 -20.79 10.59 20.53
CA LYS A 325 -20.34 10.86 21.91
C LYS A 325 -18.91 11.42 21.97
N TYR A 326 -18.11 11.15 20.93
CA TYR A 326 -16.73 11.60 20.78
C TYR A 326 -16.63 12.87 19.91
N GLY A 327 -17.76 13.49 19.57
CA GLY A 327 -17.80 14.66 18.69
C GLY A 327 -17.45 14.32 17.23
N LYS A 328 -17.64 13.06 16.82
CA LYS A 328 -17.34 12.60 15.46
C LYS A 328 -18.62 12.25 14.69
N SER A 329 -18.50 12.22 13.37
CA SER A 329 -19.59 11.81 12.49
C SER A 329 -20.03 10.40 12.85
N ARG A 330 -21.34 10.12 12.81
CA ARG A 330 -21.83 8.74 12.89
C ARG A 330 -21.45 7.90 11.67
N TYR A 331 -21.02 8.52 10.56
CA TYR A 331 -20.63 7.80 9.34
C TYR A 331 -19.12 7.62 9.26
N VAL A 332 -18.68 6.37 9.14
CA VAL A 332 -17.28 6.00 8.95
C VAL A 332 -17.16 5.10 7.74
N ALA A 333 -16.07 5.24 6.99
CA ALA A 333 -15.80 4.36 5.89
C ALA A 333 -14.31 4.06 5.79
N ASN A 334 -13.95 2.78 5.76
CA ASN A 334 -12.58 2.30 5.59
C ASN A 334 -12.55 0.82 5.12
N THR A 335 -11.39 0.21 5.05
CA THR A 335 -11.19 -1.23 4.81
C THR A 335 -9.89 -1.72 5.46
N CYS A 336 -9.83 -3.01 5.79
CA CYS A 336 -8.61 -3.70 6.24
C CYS A 336 -7.96 -3.01 7.45
N MET A 337 -6.66 -2.73 7.40
CA MET A 337 -5.92 -2.17 8.52
C MET A 337 -6.31 -0.73 8.86
N GLY A 338 -6.99 -0.01 7.97
CA GLY A 338 -7.59 1.29 8.32
C GLY A 338 -8.80 1.16 9.28
N TYR A 339 -9.34 -0.05 9.49
CA TYR A 339 -10.16 -0.35 10.66
C TYR A 339 -9.37 -1.11 11.74
N SER A 340 -8.61 -2.11 11.32
CA SER A 340 -8.03 -3.10 12.24
C SER A 340 -6.72 -2.68 12.90
N SER A 341 -6.14 -1.53 12.61
CA SER A 341 -4.89 -1.12 13.27
C SER A 341 -5.12 -0.48 14.64
N HIS A 342 -6.29 0.13 14.87
CA HIS A 342 -6.53 0.97 16.03
C HIS A 342 -6.68 0.19 17.35
N TRP A 343 -7.13 -1.07 17.29
CA TRP A 343 -7.20 -1.91 18.49
C TRP A 343 -5.81 -2.18 19.08
N TYR A 344 -4.73 -2.15 18.27
CA TYR A 344 -3.37 -2.31 18.77
C TYR A 344 -2.97 -1.21 19.75
N ILE A 345 -3.60 -0.02 19.66
CA ILE A 345 -3.36 1.06 20.62
C ILE A 345 -3.82 0.58 21.99
N LEU A 346 -5.06 0.11 22.12
CA LEU A 346 -5.61 -0.39 23.38
C LEU A 346 -5.26 -1.86 23.68
N LYS A 347 -4.14 -2.37 23.15
CA LYS A 347 -3.68 -3.75 23.35
C LYS A 347 -3.46 -4.10 24.84
N ASN A 348 -3.35 -3.11 25.73
CA ASN A 348 -3.13 -3.33 27.16
C ASN A 348 -4.37 -3.82 27.93
N ALA A 349 -5.53 -3.91 27.29
CA ALA A 349 -6.79 -4.30 27.91
C ALA A 349 -7.52 -5.36 27.08
N ASP A 350 -8.24 -6.26 27.77
CA ASP A 350 -9.17 -7.20 27.16
C ASP A 350 -10.47 -6.48 26.80
N LEU A 351 -10.60 -6.10 25.53
CA LEU A 351 -11.76 -5.36 25.05
C LEU A 351 -12.96 -6.28 24.83
N THR A 352 -14.14 -5.83 25.25
CA THR A 352 -15.40 -6.44 24.78
C THR A 352 -15.55 -6.29 23.26
N GLU A 353 -16.42 -7.08 22.65
CA GLU A 353 -16.72 -6.96 21.20
C GLU A 353 -17.16 -5.54 20.84
N LYS A 354 -18.08 -4.96 21.62
CA LYS A 354 -18.55 -3.58 21.44
C LYS A 354 -17.41 -2.57 21.59
N ALA A 355 -16.57 -2.69 22.62
CA ALA A 355 -15.44 -1.78 22.81
C ALA A 355 -14.44 -1.89 21.65
N THR A 356 -14.18 -3.10 21.15
CA THR A 356 -13.32 -3.35 19.98
C THR A 356 -13.90 -2.69 18.73
N PHE A 357 -15.20 -2.87 18.47
CA PHE A 357 -15.88 -2.26 17.33
C PHE A 357 -15.79 -0.73 17.36
N ILE A 358 -16.09 -0.12 18.51
CA ILE A 358 -15.98 1.33 18.69
C ILE A 358 -14.54 1.82 18.54
N THR A 359 -13.56 1.10 19.11
CA THR A 359 -12.13 1.45 18.98
C THR A 359 -11.69 1.46 17.51
N LYS A 360 -12.08 0.44 16.74
CA LYS A 360 -11.75 0.34 15.30
C LYS A 360 -12.39 1.45 14.49
N THR A 361 -13.67 1.76 14.74
CA THR A 361 -14.42 2.76 13.96
C THR A 361 -14.08 4.21 14.34
N LEU A 362 -13.90 4.50 15.64
CA LEU A 362 -13.43 5.80 16.11
C LEU A 362 -11.99 6.07 15.68
N GLY A 363 -11.11 5.07 15.83
CA GLY A 363 -9.71 5.18 15.44
C GLY A 363 -9.55 5.45 13.94
N ALA A 364 -10.37 4.80 13.09
CA ALA A 364 -10.38 5.04 11.66
C ALA A 364 -10.65 6.52 11.34
N GLN A 365 -11.71 7.10 11.92
CA GLN A 365 -12.05 8.50 11.71
C GLN A 365 -10.98 9.46 12.24
N LEU A 366 -10.42 9.18 13.42
CA LEU A 366 -9.40 10.04 14.01
C LEU A 366 -8.12 10.04 13.19
N ALA A 367 -7.62 8.84 12.82
CA ALA A 367 -6.41 8.71 12.02
C ALA A 367 -6.59 9.32 10.62
N ASP A 368 -7.74 9.10 9.99
CA ASP A 368 -8.05 9.62 8.67
C ASP A 368 -8.19 11.16 8.69
N ASP A 369 -8.89 11.74 9.66
CA ASP A 369 -9.11 13.19 9.70
C ASP A 369 -7.83 13.96 10.08
N TYR A 370 -7.06 13.44 11.05
CA TYR A 370 -5.77 14.04 11.42
C TYR A 370 -4.66 13.78 10.40
N GLY A 371 -4.83 12.80 9.50
CA GLY A 371 -3.83 12.41 8.51
C GLY A 371 -2.67 11.61 9.09
N LEU A 372 -2.94 10.72 10.06
CA LEU A 372 -1.95 9.85 10.69
C LEU A 372 -1.94 8.45 10.08
N TRP A 373 -0.73 7.95 9.86
CA TRP A 373 -0.50 6.61 9.35
C TRP A 373 -0.18 5.64 10.50
N PHE A 374 -0.99 4.59 10.61
CA PHE A 374 -0.85 3.57 11.64
C PHE A 374 0.29 2.56 11.40
N ASN A 375 0.91 2.56 10.21
CA ASN A 375 1.95 1.63 9.75
C ASN A 375 1.76 0.18 10.21
N TYR A 376 0.71 -0.49 9.73
CA TYR A 376 0.39 -1.88 10.08
C TYR A 376 0.33 -2.17 11.61
N GLY A 377 -0.14 -1.21 12.40
CA GLY A 377 -0.34 -1.32 13.85
C GLY A 377 0.90 -0.91 14.67
N GLN A 378 1.91 -0.31 14.04
CA GLN A 378 3.16 0.09 14.69
C GLN A 378 2.91 1.01 15.88
N LEU A 379 2.14 2.10 15.71
CA LEU A 379 1.87 3.06 16.79
C LEU A 379 1.39 2.40 18.09
N GLY A 380 0.54 1.38 17.98
CA GLY A 380 0.01 0.68 19.15
C GLY A 380 1.02 -0.26 19.80
N ARG A 381 1.88 -0.92 19.01
CA ARG A 381 2.92 -1.82 19.54
C ARG A 381 4.02 -1.04 20.25
N ASP A 382 4.46 0.06 19.65
CA ASP A 382 5.49 0.94 20.21
C ASP A 382 5.00 1.55 21.53
N LEU A 383 3.70 1.93 21.59
CA LEU A 383 3.07 2.48 22.80
C LEU A 383 3.02 1.43 23.88
N TRP A 384 2.53 0.23 23.53
CA TRP A 384 2.40 -0.89 24.46
C TRP A 384 3.75 -1.27 25.05
N TYR A 385 4.80 -1.35 24.24
CA TYR A 385 6.14 -1.70 24.71
C TYR A 385 6.68 -0.62 25.67
N ALA A 386 6.67 0.64 25.23
CA ALA A 386 7.21 1.75 26.03
C ALA A 386 6.45 1.94 27.35
N TYR A 387 5.13 1.75 27.34
CA TYR A 387 4.31 1.83 28.54
C TYR A 387 4.64 0.71 29.53
N ASN A 388 4.60 -0.55 29.08
CA ASN A 388 4.76 -1.71 29.95
C ASN A 388 6.19 -1.88 30.50
N LYS A 389 7.19 -1.34 29.81
CA LYS A 389 8.57 -1.28 30.30
C LYS A 389 8.84 -0.13 31.26
N GLY A 390 7.85 0.74 31.50
CA GLY A 390 8.02 1.95 32.33
C GLY A 390 8.79 3.08 31.63
N ILE A 391 9.23 2.89 30.39
CA ILE A 391 10.03 3.85 29.61
C ILE A 391 9.30 5.18 29.50
N LEU A 392 7.99 5.17 29.24
CA LEU A 392 7.21 6.42 29.14
C LEU A 392 7.23 7.23 30.43
N LYS A 393 7.28 6.58 31.60
CA LYS A 393 7.37 7.29 32.88
C LYS A 393 8.74 7.95 33.09
N ASP A 394 9.77 7.39 32.49
CA ASP A 394 11.14 7.87 32.61
C ASP A 394 11.46 8.98 31.59
N VAL A 395 10.93 8.88 30.37
CA VAL A 395 11.28 9.80 29.27
C VAL A 395 10.31 10.98 29.13
N LEU A 396 9.05 10.85 29.55
CA LEU A 396 8.09 11.96 29.47
C LEU A 396 8.31 12.93 30.64
N PRO A 397 8.25 14.26 30.41
CA PRO A 397 8.11 15.24 31.47
C PRO A 397 6.95 14.88 32.42
N ALA A 398 7.13 15.10 33.72
CA ALA A 398 6.16 14.67 34.73
C ALA A 398 4.77 15.32 34.54
N ASP A 399 4.72 16.58 34.11
CA ASP A 399 3.48 17.28 33.79
C ASP A 399 2.80 16.69 32.55
N GLU A 400 3.56 16.35 31.52
CA GLU A 400 3.04 15.64 30.34
C GLU A 400 2.49 14.27 30.73
N TYR A 401 3.27 13.43 31.42
CA TYR A 401 2.85 12.08 31.81
C TYR A 401 1.57 12.11 32.64
N ASN A 402 1.48 13.03 33.62
CA ASN A 402 0.29 13.17 34.47
C ASN A 402 -0.93 13.75 33.74
N SER A 403 -0.75 14.38 32.57
CA SER A 403 -1.85 14.90 31.76
C SER A 403 -2.48 13.87 30.83
N ILE A 404 -1.81 12.74 30.60
CA ILE A 404 -2.30 11.67 29.72
C ILE A 404 -3.29 10.80 30.53
N PRO A 405 -4.48 10.48 29.98
CA PRO A 405 -5.49 9.69 30.69
C PRO A 405 -5.14 8.19 30.67
N TRP A 406 -4.10 7.81 31.40
CA TRP A 406 -3.63 6.41 31.51
C TRP A 406 -4.69 5.48 32.11
N ASP A 407 -5.56 6.00 32.97
CA ASP A 407 -6.71 5.25 33.50
C ASP A 407 -7.62 4.71 32.39
N LYS A 408 -7.83 5.50 31.32
CA LYS A 408 -8.59 5.08 30.14
C LYS A 408 -7.83 4.08 29.29
N TYR A 409 -6.51 4.26 29.16
CA TYR A 409 -5.63 3.34 28.44
C TYR A 409 -5.67 1.94 29.07
N GLU A 410 -5.49 1.87 30.39
CA GLU A 410 -5.51 0.64 31.17
C GLU A 410 -6.89 -0.02 31.21
N ALA A 411 -7.96 0.79 31.23
CA ALA A 411 -9.33 0.29 31.18
C ALA A 411 -9.77 -0.16 29.77
N GLY A 412 -8.98 0.12 28.73
CA GLY A 412 -9.38 -0.14 27.35
C GLY A 412 -10.55 0.72 26.86
N ASP A 413 -10.68 1.95 27.37
CA ASP A 413 -11.72 2.89 26.96
C ASP A 413 -11.37 3.53 25.61
N PRO A 414 -12.21 3.40 24.56
CA PRO A 414 -11.97 4.05 23.26
C PRO A 414 -11.78 5.57 23.33
N ASP A 415 -12.25 6.23 24.38
CA ASP A 415 -12.05 7.68 24.56
C ASP A 415 -10.57 8.08 24.69
N PHE A 416 -9.69 7.16 25.10
CA PHE A 416 -8.24 7.37 25.11
C PHE A 416 -7.72 7.79 23.72
N LEU A 417 -8.31 7.24 22.64
CA LEU A 417 -7.89 7.54 21.28
C LEU A 417 -8.02 9.02 20.92
N VAL A 418 -8.99 9.73 21.50
CA VAL A 418 -9.24 11.14 21.21
C VAL A 418 -8.06 12.00 21.65
N ASP A 419 -7.53 11.77 22.85
CA ASP A 419 -6.35 12.48 23.35
C ASP A 419 -5.07 12.00 22.66
N PHE A 420 -4.89 10.68 22.52
CA PHE A 420 -3.71 10.08 21.90
C PHE A 420 -3.47 10.61 20.48
N TYR A 421 -4.47 10.47 19.58
CA TYR A 421 -4.34 10.92 18.19
C TYR A 421 -4.16 12.43 18.06
N ARG A 422 -4.80 13.22 18.94
CA ARG A 422 -4.62 14.67 18.97
C ARG A 422 -3.17 15.03 19.30
N ARG A 423 -2.59 14.49 20.38
CA ARG A 423 -1.20 14.78 20.77
C ARG A 423 -0.22 14.45 19.65
N LEU A 424 -0.40 13.32 18.99
CA LEU A 424 0.38 12.90 17.84
C LEU A 424 0.27 13.91 16.70
N ALA A 425 -0.96 14.22 16.27
CA ALA A 425 -1.22 15.07 15.10
C ALA A 425 -0.72 16.51 15.28
N TYR A 426 -0.74 17.02 16.52
CA TYR A 426 -0.26 18.35 16.85
C TYR A 426 1.22 18.39 17.28
N ALA A 427 1.94 17.25 17.20
CA ALA A 427 3.32 17.11 17.64
C ALA A 427 3.54 17.63 19.08
N GLU A 428 2.61 17.30 19.97
CA GLU A 428 2.60 17.80 21.34
C GLU A 428 3.34 16.89 22.30
N GLY A 429 4.34 17.45 22.98
CA GLY A 429 5.09 16.76 24.01
C GLY A 429 6.00 15.66 23.47
N GLU A 430 6.71 15.03 24.39
CA GLU A 430 7.63 13.95 24.12
C GLU A 430 6.92 12.71 23.57
N LEU A 431 5.68 12.43 24.01
CA LEU A 431 4.90 11.28 23.53
C LEU A 431 4.71 11.29 22.00
N SER A 432 4.59 12.47 21.39
CA SER A 432 4.33 12.60 19.96
C SER A 432 5.42 11.93 19.09
N HIS A 433 6.65 11.80 19.60
CA HIS A 433 7.78 11.15 18.91
C HIS A 433 7.58 9.65 18.63
N ILE A 434 6.59 8.99 19.24
CA ILE A 434 6.19 7.63 18.84
C ILE A 434 5.78 7.54 17.36
N SER A 435 5.38 8.66 16.77
CA SER A 435 5.04 8.77 15.35
C SER A 435 6.24 9.04 14.43
N ASP A 436 7.48 8.94 14.93
CA ASP A 436 8.69 9.11 14.13
C ASP A 436 9.08 7.86 13.33
N GLY A 437 8.59 6.67 13.71
CA GLY A 437 9.00 5.37 13.14
C GLY A 437 9.80 4.52 14.14
N SER A 438 9.67 3.19 14.10
CA SER A 438 10.18 2.29 15.15
C SER A 438 11.68 2.46 15.39
N ALA A 439 12.48 2.54 14.33
CA ALA A 439 13.94 2.67 14.47
C ALA A 439 14.34 4.01 15.12
N ARG A 440 13.61 5.09 14.80
CA ARG A 440 13.87 6.42 15.36
C ARG A 440 13.44 6.49 16.83
N VAL A 441 12.24 5.98 17.16
CA VAL A 441 11.74 6.00 18.54
C VAL A 441 12.53 5.06 19.45
N ALA A 442 12.90 3.87 18.97
CA ALA A 442 13.74 2.93 19.71
C ALA A 442 15.08 3.56 20.11
N LYS A 443 15.73 4.26 19.16
CA LYS A 443 16.96 5.01 19.45
C LYS A 443 16.71 6.17 20.41
N ARG A 444 15.60 6.89 20.27
CA ARG A 444 15.27 8.05 21.10
C ARG A 444 15.01 7.70 22.56
N TRP A 445 14.28 6.61 22.79
CA TRP A 445 13.82 6.18 24.12
C TRP A 445 14.62 5.02 24.69
N GLY A 446 15.63 4.53 23.97
CA GLY A 446 16.51 3.46 24.43
C GLY A 446 15.80 2.11 24.54
N PHE A 447 15.02 1.72 23.53
CA PHE A 447 14.43 0.38 23.47
C PHE A 447 15.53 -0.67 23.39
N GLU A 448 15.35 -1.77 24.12
CA GLU A 448 16.33 -2.86 24.20
C GLU A 448 16.08 -3.91 23.10
N ASP A 449 16.98 -4.89 23.00
CA ASP A 449 16.94 -5.94 21.96
C ASP A 449 15.63 -6.75 21.98
N ASP A 450 14.99 -6.88 23.15
CA ASP A 450 13.73 -7.61 23.29
C ASP A 450 12.55 -6.97 22.53
N TYR A 451 12.60 -5.66 22.23
CA TYR A 451 11.64 -5.01 21.34
C TYR A 451 11.70 -5.57 19.92
N TRP A 452 12.91 -5.86 19.45
CA TRP A 452 13.17 -6.36 18.11
C TRP A 452 13.03 -7.89 18.03
N ASP A 453 13.34 -8.58 19.12
CA ASP A 453 13.42 -10.04 19.17
C ASP A 453 12.14 -10.71 19.71
N ASP A 454 11.14 -9.95 20.14
CA ASP A 454 9.82 -10.49 20.49
C ASP A 454 8.89 -10.59 19.26
N VAL A 455 8.47 -11.82 18.95
CA VAL A 455 7.47 -12.12 17.90
C VAL A 455 6.16 -11.33 18.08
N SER A 456 5.80 -10.96 19.31
CA SER A 456 4.59 -10.18 19.61
C SER A 456 4.70 -8.72 19.14
N MET A 457 5.92 -8.21 18.95
CA MET A 457 6.20 -6.88 18.40
C MET A 457 6.14 -6.86 16.87
N LYS A 458 6.29 -8.02 16.22
CA LYS A 458 6.15 -8.16 14.76
C LYS A 458 7.00 -7.17 13.95
N GLN A 459 8.12 -6.70 14.50
CA GLN A 459 9.07 -5.86 13.77
C GLN A 459 9.75 -6.72 12.70
N TRP A 460 9.95 -6.20 11.50
CA TRP A 460 10.59 -6.99 10.43
C TRP A 460 12.02 -6.56 10.18
N SER A 461 12.19 -5.28 9.85
CA SER A 461 13.49 -4.71 9.56
C SER A 461 14.02 -3.99 10.81
N PRO A 462 15.11 -4.48 11.42
CA PRO A 462 15.75 -3.77 12.53
C PRO A 462 16.47 -2.49 12.04
N VAL A 463 16.77 -2.40 10.74
CA VAL A 463 17.46 -1.26 10.13
C VAL A 463 16.46 -0.15 9.77
N MET A 464 15.41 -0.50 9.04
CA MET A 464 14.42 0.46 8.56
C MET A 464 13.32 0.74 9.58
N GLY A 465 13.11 -0.17 10.54
CA GLY A 465 12.14 0.01 11.62
C GLY A 465 10.68 -0.09 11.17
N TYR A 466 10.38 -0.92 10.17
CA TYR A 466 9.00 -1.22 9.78
C TYR A 466 8.57 -2.63 10.23
N PRO A 467 7.28 -2.84 10.48
CA PRO A 467 6.75 -4.13 10.88
C PRO A 467 6.55 -5.09 9.71
N LEU A 468 6.40 -6.38 10.02
CA LEU A 468 6.13 -7.40 9.02
C LEU A 468 4.82 -7.12 8.28
N HIS A 469 4.84 -7.37 6.98
CA HIS A 469 3.66 -7.33 6.12
C HIS A 469 3.70 -8.49 5.15
N HIS A 470 2.96 -9.56 5.46
CA HIS A 470 2.90 -10.79 4.65
C HIS A 470 4.28 -11.43 4.44
N ALA A 471 4.97 -11.71 5.54
CA ALA A 471 6.36 -12.13 5.57
C ALA A 471 6.51 -13.66 5.73
N ASN A 472 7.28 -14.15 6.71
CA ASN A 472 7.51 -15.59 6.92
C ASN A 472 6.22 -16.38 7.22
N GLU A 473 5.19 -15.73 7.77
CA GLU A 473 3.86 -16.32 7.93
C GLU A 473 3.12 -16.55 6.59
N SER A 474 3.60 -15.91 5.52
CA SER A 474 3.05 -15.95 4.17
C SER A 474 4.02 -16.67 3.20
N ASN A 475 4.03 -18.00 3.27
CA ASN A 475 4.84 -18.87 2.40
C ASN A 475 6.37 -18.80 2.68
N GLY A 476 6.75 -18.71 3.97
CA GLY A 476 8.12 -18.92 4.43
C GLY A 476 9.13 -17.99 3.77
N GLN A 477 10.09 -18.57 3.03
CA GLN A 477 11.16 -17.81 2.38
C GLN A 477 10.61 -16.79 1.37
N VAL A 478 9.52 -17.09 0.65
CA VAL A 478 8.98 -16.21 -0.39
C VAL A 478 8.52 -14.88 0.21
N GLY A 479 7.63 -14.92 1.21
CA GLY A 479 7.18 -13.70 1.89
C GLY A 479 8.31 -12.97 2.62
N SER A 480 9.28 -13.72 3.17
CA SER A 480 10.47 -13.12 3.80
C SER A 480 11.30 -12.32 2.79
N LEU A 481 11.61 -12.87 1.62
CA LEU A 481 12.41 -12.21 0.58
C LEU A 481 11.71 -10.95 0.05
N ILE A 482 10.38 -10.98 -0.12
CA ILE A 482 9.60 -9.81 -0.54
C ILE A 482 9.76 -8.66 0.47
N ASN A 483 9.76 -8.96 1.77
CA ASN A 483 9.93 -7.96 2.83
C ASN A 483 11.37 -7.44 2.98
N LEU A 484 12.34 -7.86 2.16
CA LEU A 484 13.72 -7.35 2.20
C LEU A 484 13.99 -6.19 1.25
N VAL A 485 13.19 -6.04 0.18
CA VAL A 485 13.58 -5.20 -0.96
C VAL A 485 13.17 -3.74 -0.79
N PHE A 486 12.01 -3.47 -0.20
CA PHE A 486 11.47 -2.12 -0.07
C PHE A 486 12.02 -1.37 1.15
N ASN A 487 12.09 -0.04 1.06
CA ASN A 487 12.59 0.82 2.15
C ASN A 487 11.53 1.15 3.23
N ARG A 488 10.41 0.41 3.19
CA ARG A 488 9.25 0.44 4.07
C ARG A 488 8.54 -0.91 3.97
N ASP A 489 7.44 -1.09 4.70
CA ASP A 489 6.64 -2.29 4.56
C ASP A 489 6.16 -2.48 3.09
N PRO A 490 6.36 -3.68 2.48
CA PRO A 490 6.45 -3.86 1.02
C PRO A 490 5.15 -3.70 0.23
N MET A 491 3.99 -3.49 0.87
CA MET A 491 2.65 -3.43 0.26
C MET A 491 2.28 -4.53 -0.75
N CYS A 492 3.11 -5.55 -0.94
CA CYS A 492 2.97 -6.56 -1.98
C CYS A 492 1.91 -7.60 -1.61
N HIS A 493 0.89 -7.70 -2.43
CA HIS A 493 -0.18 -8.69 -2.35
C HIS A 493 -0.17 -9.66 -3.54
N SER A 494 0.80 -9.55 -4.47
CA SER A 494 0.90 -10.44 -5.64
C SER A 494 0.95 -11.92 -5.23
N HIS A 495 1.77 -12.28 -4.23
CA HIS A 495 1.79 -13.64 -3.67
C HIS A 495 0.53 -13.95 -2.88
N GLN A 496 -0.02 -12.97 -2.17
CA GLN A 496 -1.24 -13.10 -1.35
C GLN A 496 -2.47 -13.47 -2.18
N ASN A 497 -2.59 -12.91 -3.38
CA ASN A 497 -3.69 -13.19 -4.32
C ASN A 497 -3.73 -14.69 -4.69
N PHE A 498 -2.58 -15.36 -4.65
CA PHE A 498 -2.46 -16.78 -4.94
C PHE A 498 -2.56 -17.66 -3.69
N ILE A 499 -1.73 -17.41 -2.67
CA ILE A 499 -1.65 -18.30 -1.50
C ILE A 499 -2.93 -18.26 -0.64
N HIS A 500 -3.69 -17.17 -0.72
CA HIS A 500 -4.98 -17.02 -0.06
C HIS A 500 -6.16 -17.12 -1.04
N SER A 501 -6.01 -17.83 -2.17
CA SER A 501 -7.11 -18.09 -3.10
C SER A 501 -8.31 -18.83 -2.43
N GLY A 502 -8.03 -19.55 -1.33
CA GLY A 502 -8.94 -20.44 -0.61
C GLY A 502 -9.11 -21.81 -1.28
N LEU A 503 -8.42 -22.07 -2.38
CA LEU A 503 -8.40 -23.39 -3.01
C LEU A 503 -7.63 -24.42 -2.17
N PRO A 504 -7.96 -25.72 -2.30
CA PRO A 504 -7.17 -26.77 -1.65
C PRO A 504 -5.69 -26.71 -2.04
N ILE A 505 -4.80 -26.95 -1.06
CA ILE A 505 -3.35 -26.83 -1.26
C ILE A 505 -2.81 -27.66 -2.42
N LYS A 506 -3.41 -28.83 -2.69
CA LYS A 506 -3.04 -29.68 -3.83
C LYS A 506 -3.22 -28.94 -5.16
N LEU A 507 -4.36 -28.28 -5.34
CA LEU A 507 -4.69 -27.55 -6.56
C LEU A 507 -3.80 -26.32 -6.73
N ASN A 508 -3.54 -25.60 -5.63
CA ASN A 508 -2.57 -24.51 -5.65
C ASN A 508 -1.18 -25.03 -6.04
N LYS A 509 -0.72 -26.17 -5.53
CA LYS A 509 0.57 -26.76 -5.94
C LYS A 509 0.64 -27.08 -7.43
N GLU A 510 -0.42 -27.64 -8.01
CA GLU A 510 -0.50 -27.88 -9.46
C GLU A 510 -0.37 -26.58 -10.25
N ILE A 511 -1.10 -25.52 -9.86
CA ILE A 511 -1.01 -24.19 -10.50
C ILE A 511 0.40 -23.59 -10.29
N ALA A 512 0.99 -23.78 -9.12
CA ALA A 512 2.36 -23.32 -8.85
C ALA A 512 3.38 -24.01 -9.76
N ALA A 513 3.16 -25.28 -10.10
CA ALA A 513 3.99 -25.99 -11.06
C ALA A 513 3.88 -25.43 -12.48
N GLU A 514 2.68 -25.00 -12.89
CA GLU A 514 2.43 -24.37 -14.18
C GLU A 514 3.08 -22.97 -14.28
N VAL A 515 3.00 -22.16 -13.22
CA VAL A 515 3.47 -20.76 -13.22
C VAL A 515 4.96 -20.64 -12.90
N TRP A 516 5.45 -21.36 -11.90
CA TRP A 516 6.83 -21.23 -11.42
C TRP A 516 7.69 -22.47 -11.70
N GLY A 517 7.14 -23.49 -12.37
CA GLY A 517 7.88 -24.65 -12.87
C GLY A 517 7.96 -25.85 -11.93
N SER A 518 7.48 -25.74 -10.69
CA SER A 518 7.39 -26.88 -9.76
C SER A 518 6.38 -26.67 -8.63
N GLU A 519 5.76 -27.76 -8.17
CA GLU A 519 4.94 -27.77 -6.94
C GLU A 519 5.75 -27.32 -5.70
N ALA A 520 7.09 -27.44 -5.75
CA ALA A 520 7.99 -27.05 -4.67
C ALA A 520 8.14 -25.52 -4.50
N ALA A 521 7.54 -24.71 -5.38
CA ALA A 521 7.46 -23.27 -5.20
C ALA A 521 6.53 -22.86 -4.05
N LEU A 522 5.56 -23.71 -3.71
CA LEU A 522 4.53 -23.45 -2.71
C LEU A 522 4.61 -24.48 -1.58
N ASP A 523 4.70 -24.01 -0.35
CA ASP A 523 4.64 -24.88 0.81
C ASP A 523 3.25 -24.96 1.41
N ILE A 524 3.05 -25.97 2.26
CA ILE A 524 1.86 -26.04 3.12
C ILE A 524 2.03 -24.96 4.21
N PRO A 525 1.00 -24.17 4.54
CA PRO A 525 1.09 -23.18 5.61
C PRO A 525 1.62 -23.77 6.92
N ALA A 526 2.62 -23.11 7.51
CA ALA A 526 3.34 -23.55 8.71
C ALA A 526 3.96 -24.97 8.61
N ASN A 527 4.22 -25.47 7.42
CA ASN A 527 4.95 -26.72 7.18
C ASN A 527 5.86 -26.52 5.97
N TYR A 528 6.86 -25.67 6.19
CA TYR A 528 7.74 -25.16 5.15
C TYR A 528 8.87 -26.13 4.81
N THR A 529 9.41 -26.00 3.62
CA THR A 529 10.56 -26.76 3.13
C THR A 529 11.77 -25.84 2.92
N PRO A 530 12.99 -26.38 2.81
CA PRO A 530 14.16 -25.56 2.46
C PRO A 530 14.00 -24.78 1.15
N MET A 531 14.81 -23.74 1.00
CA MET A 531 14.82 -22.91 -0.19
C MET A 531 15.22 -23.68 -1.45
N ASN A 532 14.54 -23.37 -2.56
CA ASN A 532 14.82 -23.89 -3.90
C ASN A 532 14.63 -22.78 -4.98
N GLU A 533 15.01 -23.08 -6.22
CA GLU A 533 14.97 -22.11 -7.33
C GLU A 533 13.56 -21.61 -7.66
N TYR A 534 12.54 -22.46 -7.51
CA TYR A 534 11.16 -22.11 -7.84
C TYR A 534 10.55 -21.14 -6.82
N LYS A 535 10.98 -21.21 -5.55
CA LYS A 535 10.66 -20.20 -4.53
C LYS A 535 11.32 -18.85 -4.85
N ALA A 536 12.56 -18.85 -5.34
CA ALA A 536 13.22 -17.62 -5.78
C ALA A 536 12.48 -16.98 -6.96
N LYS A 537 12.06 -17.78 -7.95
CA LYS A 537 11.21 -17.33 -9.07
C LYS A 537 9.89 -16.75 -8.58
N PHE A 538 9.22 -17.40 -7.62
CA PHE A 538 7.97 -16.89 -7.06
C PHE A 538 8.17 -15.54 -6.32
N ALA A 539 9.25 -15.40 -5.54
CA ALA A 539 9.58 -14.13 -4.89
C ALA A 539 9.86 -13.00 -5.90
N LYS A 540 10.70 -13.27 -6.92
CA LYS A 540 10.97 -12.32 -8.02
C LYS A 540 9.67 -11.91 -8.72
N TRP A 541 8.90 -12.88 -9.16
CA TRP A 541 7.63 -12.65 -9.86
C TRP A 541 6.69 -11.76 -9.02
N SER A 542 6.61 -11.99 -7.70
CA SER A 542 5.73 -11.21 -6.83
C SER A 542 6.14 -9.74 -6.75
N LEU A 543 7.44 -9.46 -6.66
CA LEU A 543 8.00 -8.10 -6.64
C LEU A 543 7.85 -7.40 -8.00
N VAL A 544 8.13 -8.10 -9.10
CA VAL A 544 7.94 -7.61 -10.46
C VAL A 544 6.47 -7.24 -10.69
N LYS A 545 5.53 -8.12 -10.35
CA LYS A 545 4.10 -7.83 -10.43
C LYS A 545 3.66 -6.68 -9.54
N ASN A 546 4.27 -6.51 -8.35
CA ASN A 546 3.97 -5.35 -7.52
C ASN A 546 4.40 -4.04 -8.19
N ALA A 547 5.66 -3.95 -8.61
CA ALA A 547 6.18 -2.77 -9.29
C ALA A 547 5.40 -2.46 -10.58
N LEU A 548 5.03 -3.49 -11.33
CA LEU A 548 4.17 -3.37 -12.50
C LEU A 548 2.79 -2.80 -12.15
N HIS A 549 2.12 -3.34 -11.13
CA HIS A 549 0.79 -2.88 -10.71
C HIS A 549 0.81 -1.46 -10.17
N ASP A 550 1.84 -1.05 -9.44
CA ASP A 550 1.96 0.31 -8.92
C ASP A 550 2.36 1.32 -10.03
N SER A 551 2.93 0.85 -11.13
CA SER A 551 3.27 1.67 -12.31
C SER A 551 2.14 1.76 -13.33
N MET A 552 1.45 0.64 -13.61
CA MET A 552 0.21 0.61 -14.38
C MET A 552 -0.98 1.19 -13.58
N THR A 553 -0.83 1.33 -12.25
CA THR A 553 -1.84 1.76 -11.27
C THR A 553 -3.09 0.89 -11.25
N VAL A 554 -2.85 -0.42 -11.18
CA VAL A 554 -3.85 -1.47 -11.00
C VAL A 554 -3.91 -1.90 -9.54
N CYS A 555 -5.07 -2.35 -9.09
CA CYS A 555 -5.21 -2.90 -7.75
C CYS A 555 -4.44 -4.21 -7.57
N ASN A 556 -3.31 -4.17 -6.85
CA ASN A 556 -2.52 -5.35 -6.46
C ASN A 556 -3.28 -6.33 -5.51
N TRP A 557 -4.43 -5.92 -4.98
CA TRP A 557 -5.34 -6.84 -4.25
C TRP A 557 -6.22 -7.69 -5.18
N MET A 558 -6.21 -7.45 -6.49
CA MET A 558 -7.02 -8.24 -7.43
C MET A 558 -6.18 -8.81 -8.56
N PHE A 559 -5.07 -8.17 -8.86
CA PHE A 559 -4.08 -8.63 -9.82
C PHE A 559 -2.81 -9.04 -9.07
N PRO A 560 -2.12 -10.09 -9.53
CA PRO A 560 -2.37 -10.84 -10.77
C PRO A 560 -3.43 -11.94 -10.57
N MET A 561 -4.23 -12.20 -11.60
CA MET A 561 -5.32 -13.19 -11.55
C MET A 561 -4.81 -14.60 -11.88
N VAL A 562 -3.97 -15.18 -11.02
CA VAL A 562 -3.42 -16.54 -11.20
C VAL A 562 -4.50 -17.62 -11.02
N THR A 563 -5.50 -17.36 -10.18
CA THR A 563 -6.62 -18.28 -9.91
C THR A 563 -7.95 -17.71 -10.37
N SER A 564 -8.91 -18.61 -10.63
CA SER A 564 -10.28 -18.30 -11.05
C SER A 564 -11.30 -19.04 -10.18
N PRO A 565 -12.50 -18.48 -9.97
CA PRO A 565 -13.59 -19.19 -9.30
C PRO A 565 -14.30 -20.24 -10.18
N LEU A 566 -13.88 -20.41 -11.43
CA LEU A 566 -14.56 -21.28 -12.41
C LEU A 566 -14.01 -22.71 -12.40
N LYS A 567 -14.87 -23.67 -12.06
CA LYS A 567 -14.57 -25.10 -12.09
C LYS A 567 -14.19 -25.60 -13.48
N GLU A 568 -14.84 -25.10 -14.53
CA GLU A 568 -14.55 -25.48 -15.92
C GLU A 568 -13.15 -25.07 -16.39
N ARG A 569 -12.52 -24.11 -15.71
CA ARG A 569 -11.12 -23.72 -15.93
C ARG A 569 -10.16 -24.51 -15.04
N ASN A 570 -10.66 -25.52 -14.33
CA ASN A 570 -9.97 -26.16 -13.21
C ASN A 570 -9.39 -25.11 -12.23
N TYR A 571 -10.12 -24.01 -12.02
CA TYR A 571 -9.72 -22.86 -11.20
C TYR A 571 -8.44 -22.12 -11.65
N ARG A 572 -7.93 -22.35 -12.87
CA ARG A 572 -6.85 -21.53 -13.46
C ARG A 572 -7.38 -20.16 -13.87
N GLY A 573 -6.66 -19.13 -13.45
CA GLY A 573 -6.89 -17.76 -13.86
C GLY A 573 -6.35 -17.47 -15.26
N ASP A 574 -5.87 -16.26 -15.48
CA ASP A 574 -5.25 -15.81 -16.72
C ASP A 574 -4.29 -14.67 -16.40
N THR A 575 -2.99 -14.97 -16.42
CA THR A 575 -1.93 -14.01 -16.06
C THR A 575 -1.61 -13.06 -17.21
N THR A 576 -2.02 -13.39 -18.43
CA THR A 576 -1.75 -12.58 -19.63
C THR A 576 -2.63 -11.33 -19.72
N ILE A 577 -3.66 -11.21 -18.86
CA ILE A 577 -4.63 -10.09 -18.88
C ILE A 577 -3.93 -8.73 -18.76
N GLU A 578 -2.90 -8.62 -17.93
CA GLU A 578 -2.15 -7.37 -17.72
C GLU A 578 -1.50 -6.89 -19.03
N ALA A 579 -0.80 -7.79 -19.73
CA ALA A 579 -0.20 -7.52 -21.02
C ALA A 579 -1.23 -7.24 -22.10
N GLN A 580 -2.33 -7.99 -22.15
CA GLN A 580 -3.42 -7.72 -23.09
C GLN A 580 -4.01 -6.32 -22.88
N TYR A 581 -4.30 -5.91 -21.64
CA TYR A 581 -4.80 -4.55 -21.38
C TYR A 581 -3.77 -3.48 -21.69
N PHE A 582 -2.50 -3.71 -21.37
CA PHE A 582 -1.42 -2.80 -21.72
C PHE A 582 -1.40 -2.58 -23.23
N SER A 583 -1.33 -3.65 -24.01
CA SER A 583 -1.24 -3.61 -25.47
C SER A 583 -2.46 -2.99 -26.13
N LEU A 584 -3.66 -3.36 -25.68
CA LEU A 584 -4.91 -2.77 -26.17
C LEU A 584 -5.06 -1.28 -25.80
N THR A 585 -4.44 -0.86 -24.68
CA THR A 585 -4.49 0.53 -24.23
C THR A 585 -3.49 1.39 -24.99
N THR A 586 -2.24 0.96 -25.07
CA THR A 586 -1.11 1.76 -25.58
C THR A 586 -0.93 1.60 -27.09
N GLY A 587 -1.39 0.49 -27.66
CA GLY A 587 -1.14 0.09 -29.04
C GLY A 587 0.25 -0.52 -29.26
N MET A 588 1.02 -0.73 -28.19
CA MET A 588 2.29 -1.44 -28.22
C MET A 588 1.99 -2.94 -28.11
N ASP A 589 2.42 -3.76 -29.06
CA ASP A 589 2.24 -5.21 -28.95
C ASP A 589 3.28 -5.78 -27.98
N VAL A 590 2.87 -6.01 -26.74
CA VAL A 590 3.71 -6.45 -25.63
C VAL A 590 3.18 -7.78 -25.09
N SER A 591 4.07 -8.76 -24.99
CA SER A 591 3.83 -10.06 -24.36
C SER A 591 3.87 -9.97 -22.82
N GLU A 592 3.43 -11.03 -22.13
CA GLU A 592 3.54 -11.08 -20.66
C GLU A 592 5.00 -10.99 -20.18
N GLU A 593 5.92 -11.68 -20.86
CA GLU A 593 7.34 -11.68 -20.52
C GLU A 593 7.98 -10.29 -20.70
N GLU A 594 7.68 -9.61 -21.81
CA GLU A 594 8.17 -8.25 -22.05
C GLU A 594 7.60 -7.25 -21.04
N LEU A 595 6.32 -7.38 -20.67
CA LEU A 595 5.71 -6.50 -19.65
C LEU A 595 6.31 -6.76 -18.26
N ASP A 596 6.59 -8.03 -17.92
CA ASP A 596 7.27 -8.39 -16.68
C ASP A 596 8.72 -7.89 -16.67
N GLU A 597 9.43 -7.87 -17.80
CA GLU A 597 10.76 -7.25 -17.91
C GLU A 597 10.70 -5.72 -17.65
N MET A 598 9.66 -5.03 -18.12
CA MET A 598 9.43 -3.62 -17.77
C MET A 598 9.19 -3.44 -16.27
N GLY A 599 8.48 -4.36 -15.62
CA GLY A 599 8.33 -4.38 -14.15
C GLY A 599 9.66 -4.64 -13.43
N GLU A 600 10.50 -5.53 -13.97
CA GLU A 600 11.84 -5.84 -13.47
C GLU A 600 12.78 -4.62 -13.55
N ARG A 601 12.70 -3.85 -14.65
CA ARG A 601 13.39 -2.55 -14.79
C ARG A 601 13.06 -1.62 -13.63
N ILE A 602 11.77 -1.48 -13.30
CA ILE A 602 11.29 -0.53 -12.29
C ILE A 602 11.72 -0.94 -10.87
N ILE A 603 11.58 -2.21 -10.49
CA ILE A 603 12.02 -2.66 -9.16
C ILE A 603 13.55 -2.68 -9.04
N THR A 604 14.27 -2.89 -10.14
CA THR A 604 15.74 -2.76 -10.15
C THR A 604 16.17 -1.29 -10.05
N LEU A 605 15.44 -0.35 -10.65
CA LEU A 605 15.67 1.08 -10.45
C LEU A 605 15.41 1.50 -8.99
N HIS A 606 14.38 0.98 -8.33
CA HIS A 606 14.19 1.15 -6.88
C HIS A 606 15.43 0.69 -6.11
N ARG A 607 15.94 -0.51 -6.43
CA ARG A 607 17.13 -1.04 -5.76
C ARG A 607 18.37 -0.18 -6.02
N ALA A 608 18.56 0.31 -7.25
CA ALA A 608 19.63 1.24 -7.60
C ALA A 608 19.53 2.57 -6.83
N LEU A 609 18.31 3.13 -6.68
CA LEU A 609 18.06 4.30 -5.84
C LEU A 609 18.47 4.05 -4.38
N THR A 610 18.07 2.91 -3.80
CA THR A 610 18.46 2.54 -2.44
C THR A 610 19.99 2.45 -2.29
N VAL A 611 20.68 1.79 -3.24
CA VAL A 611 22.16 1.72 -3.26
C VAL A 611 22.79 3.12 -3.34
N LYS A 612 22.30 3.97 -4.25
CA LYS A 612 22.78 5.36 -4.41
C LYS A 612 22.59 6.19 -3.15
N GLN A 613 21.45 6.03 -2.47
CA GLN A 613 21.10 6.80 -1.28
C GLN A 613 21.82 6.32 -0.03
N MET A 614 22.02 5.01 0.13
CA MET A 614 22.80 4.44 1.24
C MET A 614 24.31 4.58 1.02
N GLY A 615 24.76 4.74 -0.22
CA GLY A 615 26.18 4.89 -0.56
C GLY A 615 26.98 3.61 -0.35
N THR A 616 26.35 2.45 -0.47
CA THR A 616 26.97 1.13 -0.27
C THR A 616 26.38 0.11 -1.23
N THR A 617 27.22 -0.83 -1.69
CA THR A 617 26.76 -1.99 -2.45
C THR A 617 26.36 -3.15 -1.54
N ASP A 618 26.79 -3.18 -0.27
CA ASP A 618 26.55 -4.28 0.67
C ASP A 618 25.12 -4.27 1.26
N MET A 619 24.15 -4.38 0.37
CA MET A 619 22.75 -4.40 0.73
C MET A 619 22.37 -5.63 1.55
N ARG A 620 23.05 -6.76 1.35
CA ARG A 620 22.86 -7.96 2.17
C ARG A 620 22.97 -7.64 3.64
N ASN A 621 24.04 -6.94 4.04
CA ASN A 621 24.37 -6.73 5.45
C ASN A 621 23.85 -5.39 5.99
N GLU A 622 23.66 -4.38 5.12
CA GLU A 622 23.25 -3.05 5.55
C GLU A 622 21.77 -2.75 5.36
N HIS A 623 21.08 -3.41 4.43
CA HIS A 623 19.67 -3.16 4.11
C HIS A 623 18.78 -4.38 4.43
N ASP A 624 19.15 -5.55 3.90
CA ASP A 624 18.34 -6.77 3.82
C ASP A 624 18.44 -7.61 5.12
N GLN A 625 18.34 -6.94 6.27
CA GLN A 625 18.41 -7.55 7.60
C GLN A 625 17.02 -7.93 8.13
N ILE A 626 16.97 -9.01 8.92
CA ILE A 626 15.74 -9.60 9.47
C ILE A 626 15.88 -9.67 10.99
N CYS A 627 14.87 -9.25 11.74
CA CYS A 627 14.83 -9.39 13.20
C CYS A 627 14.98 -10.86 13.65
N ASN A 628 15.64 -11.09 14.80
CA ASN A 628 16.01 -12.46 15.20
C ASN A 628 14.81 -13.35 15.56
N TRP A 629 13.69 -12.77 15.98
CA TRP A 629 12.49 -13.53 16.35
C TRP A 629 12.02 -14.48 15.24
N VAL A 630 12.26 -14.14 13.97
CA VAL A 630 11.91 -14.98 12.81
C VAL A 630 12.61 -16.34 12.86
N PHE A 631 13.80 -16.38 13.45
CA PHE A 631 14.62 -17.58 13.60
C PHE A 631 14.49 -18.20 15.00
N ASP A 632 14.24 -17.38 16.02
CA ASP A 632 14.31 -17.82 17.41
C ASP A 632 12.95 -18.16 18.01
N MET A 633 11.84 -17.79 17.35
CA MET A 633 10.48 -18.18 17.75
C MET A 633 10.32 -19.69 17.83
N ASP A 634 9.33 -20.15 18.60
CA ASP A 634 9.05 -21.56 18.87
C ASP A 634 10.33 -22.33 19.29
N PRO A 635 10.89 -22.06 20.49
CA PRO A 635 12.18 -22.62 20.90
C PRO A 635 12.20 -24.15 20.92
N ASP A 636 11.04 -24.78 21.09
CA ASP A 636 10.88 -26.24 21.11
C ASP A 636 10.74 -26.87 19.71
N LYS A 637 10.75 -26.05 18.64
CA LYS A 637 10.63 -26.50 17.25
C LYS A 637 11.86 -26.12 16.44
N LYS A 638 12.22 -26.98 15.50
CA LYS A 638 13.21 -26.67 14.48
C LYS A 638 12.53 -26.01 13.29
N ALA A 639 13.29 -25.25 12.51
CA ALA A 639 12.84 -24.80 11.22
C ALA A 639 12.44 -26.03 10.36
N PHE A 640 11.38 -25.88 9.56
CA PHE A 640 10.77 -26.94 8.74
C PHE A 640 10.04 -28.05 9.50
N ASP A 641 9.93 -27.98 10.84
CA ASP A 641 8.96 -28.79 11.56
C ASP A 641 7.53 -28.34 11.24
N ALA A 642 6.57 -29.26 11.25
CA ALA A 642 5.18 -28.92 11.02
C ALA A 642 4.57 -28.09 12.17
N GLY A 643 3.72 -27.13 11.81
CA GLY A 643 3.04 -26.21 12.71
C GLY A 643 3.91 -25.05 13.20
N THR A 644 4.99 -24.68 12.52
CA THR A 644 5.76 -23.46 12.82
C THR A 644 6.05 -22.67 11.56
N ILE A 645 6.23 -21.35 11.74
CA ILE A 645 6.67 -20.41 10.71
C ILE A 645 8.12 -19.96 10.95
N LYS A 646 8.82 -20.60 11.90
CA LYS A 646 10.24 -20.39 12.22
C LYS A 646 11.09 -20.65 10.98
N MET A 647 11.98 -19.71 10.68
CA MET A 647 12.92 -19.82 9.56
C MET A 647 14.27 -20.36 10.02
N ASP A 648 15.00 -21.00 9.10
CA ASP A 648 16.39 -21.39 9.32
C ASP A 648 17.33 -20.27 8.87
N ARG A 649 18.36 -19.94 9.67
CA ARG A 649 19.29 -18.85 9.39
C ARG A 649 20.13 -19.11 8.14
N ASP A 650 20.70 -20.31 8.03
CA ASP A 650 21.56 -20.69 6.91
C ASP A 650 20.77 -20.82 5.61
N ASP A 651 19.57 -21.40 5.67
CA ASP A 651 18.66 -21.48 4.53
C ASP A 651 18.18 -20.10 4.08
N MET A 652 17.99 -19.13 4.98
CA MET A 652 17.66 -17.75 4.60
C MET A 652 18.82 -17.02 3.92
N GLU A 653 20.07 -17.23 4.35
CA GLU A 653 21.23 -16.67 3.63
C GLU A 653 21.43 -17.33 2.25
N LYS A 654 21.13 -18.63 2.15
CA LYS A 654 21.01 -19.31 0.86
C LYS A 654 19.88 -18.71 0.03
N ALA A 655 18.72 -18.41 0.63
CA ALA A 655 17.58 -17.81 -0.05
C ALA A 655 17.88 -16.44 -0.61
N LYS A 656 18.51 -15.55 0.17
CA LYS A 656 19.01 -14.26 -0.33
C LYS A 656 19.91 -14.45 -1.55
N THR A 657 20.89 -15.35 -1.47
CA THR A 657 21.83 -15.62 -2.57
C THR A 657 21.12 -16.12 -3.84
N MET A 658 20.18 -17.06 -3.72
CA MET A 658 19.42 -17.59 -4.85
C MET A 658 18.51 -16.53 -5.45
N PHE A 659 17.85 -15.72 -4.61
CA PHE A 659 16.99 -14.63 -5.02
C PHE A 659 17.76 -13.51 -5.73
N TYR A 660 18.90 -13.05 -5.20
CA TYR A 660 19.70 -12.01 -5.86
C TYR A 660 20.14 -12.44 -7.26
N LYS A 661 20.58 -13.70 -7.42
CA LYS A 661 20.94 -14.24 -8.73
C LYS A 661 19.73 -14.31 -9.68
N GLU A 662 18.56 -14.69 -9.18
CA GLU A 662 17.32 -14.71 -9.96
C GLU A 662 16.92 -13.29 -10.43
N MET A 663 17.20 -12.26 -9.62
CA MET A 663 17.04 -10.85 -9.98
C MET A 663 18.15 -10.30 -10.91
N GLY A 664 19.20 -11.07 -11.22
CA GLY A 664 20.38 -10.58 -11.94
C GLY A 664 21.32 -9.69 -11.10
N TRP A 665 21.10 -9.63 -9.78
CA TRP A 665 21.92 -8.87 -8.86
C TRP A 665 23.14 -9.68 -8.41
N ASP A 666 24.12 -8.99 -7.83
CA ASP A 666 25.31 -9.68 -7.31
C ASP A 666 24.91 -10.60 -6.15
N GLY A 667 25.32 -11.86 -6.25
CA GLY A 667 24.93 -12.90 -5.31
C GLY A 667 25.50 -12.68 -3.90
N LYS A 668 26.55 -11.87 -3.73
CA LYS A 668 27.17 -11.60 -2.42
C LYS A 668 26.56 -10.38 -1.77
N THR A 669 26.52 -9.26 -2.48
CA THR A 669 26.16 -7.94 -1.95
C THR A 669 24.67 -7.64 -2.08
N GLY A 670 23.98 -8.24 -3.06
CA GLY A 670 22.57 -7.94 -3.36
C GLY A 670 22.35 -6.61 -4.10
N ALA A 671 23.42 -5.94 -4.55
CA ALA A 671 23.34 -4.77 -5.41
C ALA A 671 23.13 -5.18 -6.89
N PRO A 672 22.45 -4.35 -7.71
CA PRO A 672 22.31 -4.59 -9.14
C PRO A 672 23.68 -4.60 -9.82
N THR A 673 23.86 -5.49 -10.80
CA THR A 673 25.09 -5.56 -11.60
C THR A 673 25.01 -4.60 -12.79
N TYR A 674 26.17 -4.15 -13.30
CA TYR A 674 26.23 -3.33 -14.51
C TYR A 674 25.52 -4.02 -15.69
N GLU A 675 25.82 -5.31 -15.91
CA GLU A 675 25.22 -6.12 -16.98
C GLU A 675 23.69 -6.17 -16.87
N THR A 676 23.14 -6.31 -15.66
CA THR A 676 21.69 -6.33 -15.47
C THR A 676 21.04 -4.97 -15.70
N LEU A 677 21.67 -3.89 -15.25
CA LEU A 677 21.18 -2.54 -15.53
C LEU A 677 21.19 -2.25 -17.04
N GLU A 678 22.27 -2.61 -17.74
CA GLU A 678 22.36 -2.46 -19.19
C GLU A 678 21.33 -3.33 -19.93
N ARG A 679 21.17 -4.61 -19.54
CA ARG A 679 20.15 -5.51 -20.09
C ARG A 679 18.74 -4.93 -19.95
N LEU A 680 18.45 -4.31 -18.80
CA LEU A 680 17.17 -3.66 -18.54
C LEU A 680 17.05 -2.28 -19.18
N GLY A 681 18.00 -1.84 -20.02
CA GLY A 681 17.94 -0.57 -20.75
C GLY A 681 18.24 0.66 -19.89
N MET A 682 18.95 0.50 -18.76
CA MET A 682 19.30 1.56 -17.82
C MET A 682 20.81 1.80 -17.79
N LYS A 683 21.43 1.96 -18.97
CA LYS A 683 22.88 2.12 -19.09
C LYS A 683 23.37 3.37 -18.35
N GLU A 684 22.62 4.45 -18.41
CA GLU A 684 22.91 5.71 -17.72
C GLU A 684 22.94 5.55 -16.19
N VAL A 685 22.04 4.72 -15.65
CA VAL A 685 22.02 4.36 -14.22
C VAL A 685 23.26 3.55 -13.86
N ALA A 686 23.63 2.59 -14.72
CA ALA A 686 24.82 1.77 -14.54
C ALA A 686 26.10 2.61 -14.56
N ASP A 687 26.25 3.51 -15.53
CA ASP A 687 27.40 4.41 -15.68
C ASP A 687 27.53 5.36 -14.47
N GLU A 688 26.41 5.91 -13.99
CA GLU A 688 26.42 6.80 -12.83
C GLU A 688 26.83 6.04 -11.56
N LEU A 689 26.23 4.89 -11.27
CA LEU A 689 26.63 4.07 -10.11
C LEU A 689 28.10 3.63 -10.20
N ASP A 690 28.57 3.22 -11.38
CA ASP A 690 29.97 2.82 -11.58
C ASP A 690 30.93 3.98 -11.30
N SER A 691 30.59 5.19 -11.77
CA SER A 691 31.36 6.42 -11.49
C SER A 691 31.45 6.75 -10.00
N MET A 692 30.46 6.31 -9.21
CA MET A 692 30.41 6.46 -7.75
C MET A 692 31.07 5.29 -7.01
N GLY A 693 31.53 4.24 -7.71
CA GLY A 693 32.02 3.01 -7.10
C GLY A 693 30.92 2.17 -6.46
N LEU A 694 29.67 2.34 -6.90
CA LEU A 694 28.46 1.70 -6.37
C LEU A 694 27.91 0.59 -7.28
N ILE A 695 28.81 -0.05 -8.04
CA ILE A 695 28.56 -1.29 -8.77
C ILE A 695 29.41 -2.39 -8.14
N PRO A 696 28.88 -3.61 -7.94
CA PRO A 696 29.67 -4.74 -7.49
C PRO A 696 30.75 -5.09 -8.52
N GLY A 697 31.99 -5.25 -8.06
CA GLY A 697 33.17 -5.51 -8.90
C GLY A 697 33.40 -6.97 -9.30
#